data_AF-A0A350UG98-F1
#
_entry.id   AF-A0A350UG98-F1
#
_cell.length_a   1.000
_cell.length_b   1.000
_cell.length_c   1.000
_cell.angle_alpha   90.00
_cell.angle_beta   90.00
_cell.angle_gamma   90.00
#
_symmetry.space_group_name_H-M   'P 1'
#
loop_
_entity.id
_entity.type
_entity.pdbx_description
1 polymer ?
#
loop_
_entity_poly.entity_id
_entity_poly.type
_entity_poly.pdbx_seq_one_letter_code
_entity_poly.pdbx_strand_id
1 'polypeptide(L)'
;MMVRLFALFILALPAVAAGGVEILHSLSGNGRDQINAIATDREGNIYLAGETDSTNFPVKDAAQPRQAGGLYLVSRDGGRTWTQLGDFYSRYGGSAPSASPHDARFLLASTIGGLARSEDGGATWRHLGPDAGLPSGGGVPGAQWDRTHPGVAYATMGARLLRSTDFGAHWTTIAECPGNQSGCDAIMTYFHLDPLRPGRIIHHFESDSFYFLSEDGGATWEKRESPARLRALSLSSSQPDAWVAYSPEELFLTLDAGLNWNKLPVPAGCISREIASRSGIPGGWILTTQCEVLVTDDHGATWRSLPLPPQFTGFSVSEARVDPFAPGRLIVGGITELGWPLLYVSEDNGTTWIPAQPQRRFNRIAFDPVRPGVVYASAPSTKDAFVTKLDSEGAVVFSTYLGGASDDSAKALSIGQDGAILVAGTTQSTGFPAAVAPYNGGDRLASFVARLDHTGRLERSLLLGGVTISALAQAPGGDLLLAGGAAGDDPRYTLPPLASPSAEAWHFFLRLDARDLSILHGRLIGGFFARSSPVRSVAADSEGNAYLVGVFESPGFPGPPLSEFLPEQANLLKFSRTGELLAARWLPSDPVRIAVDADDSVFIAGLASVLNPVYNGRIDTTCPHDSGFLGTRPQNRPPLMTDVSVLKFTPDLDNPVYEALLGGACRDIPLDMALDGSGGLLIAGEGYSDPLPPLGAALSPPPLPNQKKGFYARLSTTDGVWTHASYVIAGDVAGIAGLADGSAVFAANQTNMGDFTAQPPWAWLLQIAPAGASLTIDRVVNAFAESHAPGSVSPGEIVRLEISGFEPPQEVNLWIAPSEPLPLRLDGVQVLWDGIPAPIMAVGHGFVVAIAPSALWGRNLAVVRIEVPDGRQASAILRVVPARPAFYPDIRNEDGSLNSPENPAPQGSRVTFFFSGLGPMLSELPDGAIIEQDGRRFDAWIVLRGVDGDLRLVVEQVEPLVGFVKGLWAGHVTIDAAPGLHSLRLAEGYWDIGYGPALPLFVSPAP
;
A
#
# COMPACT_ATOMS: atom_id res chain seq x y z
N MET A 1 10.09 -18.35 -33.96
CA MET A 1 10.69 -19.18 -32.90
C MET A 1 11.14 -18.28 -31.75
N MET A 2 10.19 -17.73 -30.97
CA MET A 2 10.42 -17.00 -29.69
C MET A 2 9.07 -16.55 -29.07
N VAL A 3 8.08 -17.46 -29.03
CA VAL A 3 6.76 -17.22 -28.40
C VAL A 3 6.33 -18.51 -27.71
N ARG A 4 6.85 -18.78 -26.50
CA ARG A 4 6.39 -19.89 -25.62
C ARG A 4 6.96 -19.94 -24.19
N LEU A 5 7.44 -18.83 -23.61
CA LEU A 5 8.18 -18.88 -22.34
C LEU A 5 7.84 -17.79 -21.30
N PHE A 6 6.72 -17.07 -21.45
CA PHE A 6 6.35 -15.94 -20.56
C PHE A 6 4.89 -15.93 -20.08
N ALA A 7 4.22 -17.09 -20.08
CA ALA A 7 2.81 -17.23 -19.69
C ALA A 7 2.59 -18.26 -18.57
N LEU A 8 3.62 -18.59 -17.77
CA LEU A 8 3.56 -19.66 -16.76
C LEU A 8 3.83 -19.21 -15.32
N PHE A 9 3.97 -17.90 -15.06
CA PHE A 9 4.39 -17.38 -13.74
C PHE A 9 3.30 -16.64 -12.94
N ILE A 10 2.06 -16.54 -13.45
CA ILE A 10 0.96 -15.78 -12.81
C ILE A 10 -0.29 -16.63 -12.52
N LEU A 11 -0.35 -17.90 -12.97
CA LEU A 11 -1.49 -18.81 -12.72
C LEU A 11 -1.06 -20.20 -12.20
N ALA A 12 0.05 -20.25 -11.46
CA ALA A 12 0.57 -21.48 -10.87
C ALA A 12 1.15 -21.27 -9.45
N LEU A 13 0.41 -20.57 -8.60
CA LEU A 13 0.35 -20.96 -7.20
C LEU A 13 -0.68 -22.10 -7.12
N PRO A 14 -0.29 -23.39 -6.99
CA PRO A 14 -1.20 -24.34 -6.37
C PRO A 14 -1.48 -23.86 -4.94
N ALA A 15 -2.70 -24.06 -4.46
CA ALA A 15 -3.03 -23.81 -3.05
C ALA A 15 -2.11 -24.67 -2.16
N VAL A 16 -1.11 -24.03 -1.57
CA VAL A 16 -0.19 -24.61 -0.59
C VAL A 16 -0.01 -23.57 0.51
N ALA A 17 -1.03 -23.46 1.36
CA ALA A 17 -0.94 -22.78 2.62
C ALA A 17 0.11 -23.47 3.51
N ALA A 18 1.28 -22.86 3.65
CA ALA A 18 2.21 -23.23 4.71
C ALA A 18 1.78 -22.47 5.99
N GLY A 19 1.39 -23.21 7.04
CA GLY A 19 1.10 -22.62 8.35
C GLY A 19 -0.31 -22.06 8.56
N GLY A 20 -1.30 -22.49 7.76
CA GLY A 20 -2.71 -22.12 7.99
C GLY A 20 -3.09 -20.71 7.55
N VAL A 21 -2.40 -20.16 6.54
CA VAL A 21 -2.78 -18.89 5.90
C VAL A 21 -2.99 -19.06 4.40
N GLU A 22 -4.12 -18.58 3.91
CA GLU A 22 -4.52 -18.60 2.49
C GLU A 22 -4.74 -17.19 1.94
N ILE A 23 -4.30 -16.95 0.69
CA ILE A 23 -4.65 -15.73 -0.04
C ILE A 23 -6.11 -15.85 -0.47
N LEU A 24 -6.97 -15.11 0.21
CA LEU A 24 -8.42 -15.20 0.05
C LEU A 24 -8.91 -14.38 -1.15
N HIS A 25 -8.38 -13.17 -1.32
CA HIS A 25 -8.75 -12.29 -2.44
C HIS A 25 -7.69 -11.23 -2.73
N SER A 26 -7.73 -10.63 -3.93
CA SER A 26 -7.02 -9.40 -4.25
C SER A 26 -7.95 -8.42 -4.98
N LEU A 27 -7.93 -7.15 -4.58
CA LEU A 27 -8.80 -6.10 -5.13
C LEU A 27 -7.92 -5.04 -5.80
N SER A 28 -7.97 -4.95 -7.13
CA SER A 28 -7.11 -4.03 -7.90
C SER A 28 -7.64 -3.69 -9.28
N GLY A 29 -7.41 -2.46 -9.73
CA GLY A 29 -7.74 -1.94 -11.06
C GLY A 29 -6.51 -1.48 -11.85
N ASN A 30 -6.54 -0.25 -12.36
CA ASN A 30 -5.50 0.38 -13.20
C ASN A 30 -4.84 1.61 -12.53
N GLY A 31 -5.32 1.96 -11.33
CA GLY A 31 -4.86 3.05 -10.50
C GLY A 31 -4.47 2.56 -9.11
N ARG A 32 -4.40 3.46 -8.14
CA ARG A 32 -4.13 3.12 -6.74
C ARG A 32 -5.43 2.72 -6.05
N ASP A 33 -5.43 1.53 -5.45
CA ASP A 33 -6.54 1.02 -4.63
C ASP A 33 -6.05 0.78 -3.19
N GLN A 34 -6.82 1.20 -2.18
CA GLN A 34 -6.45 1.02 -0.78
C GLN A 34 -7.65 0.63 0.08
N ILE A 35 -7.52 -0.48 0.83
CA ILE A 35 -8.44 -0.82 1.92
C ILE A 35 -8.09 0.09 3.12
N ASN A 36 -9.11 0.70 3.72
CA ASN A 36 -8.96 1.52 4.94
C ASN A 36 -9.70 0.92 6.15
N ALA A 37 -10.67 0.02 5.92
CA ALA A 37 -11.42 -0.66 6.96
C ALA A 37 -11.89 -2.05 6.50
N ILE A 38 -11.99 -2.97 7.46
CA ILE A 38 -12.55 -4.32 7.31
C ILE A 38 -13.56 -4.58 8.43
N ALA A 39 -14.61 -5.35 8.15
CA ALA A 39 -15.50 -5.91 9.16
C ALA A 39 -16.08 -7.26 8.67
N THR A 40 -16.69 -8.01 9.58
CA THR A 40 -17.34 -9.29 9.31
C THR A 40 -18.77 -9.29 9.86
N ASP A 41 -19.62 -10.18 9.36
CA ASP A 41 -20.92 -10.47 9.96
C ASP A 41 -20.98 -11.89 10.57
N ARG A 42 -22.13 -12.22 11.17
CA ARG A 42 -22.34 -13.53 11.84
C ARG A 42 -22.42 -14.72 10.88
N GLU A 43 -22.57 -14.48 9.58
CA GLU A 43 -22.57 -15.52 8.56
C GLU A 43 -21.14 -15.80 8.05
N GLY A 44 -20.16 -14.98 8.45
CA GLY A 44 -18.77 -15.06 8.00
C GLY A 44 -18.50 -14.27 6.72
N ASN A 45 -19.47 -13.47 6.23
CA ASN A 45 -19.20 -12.58 5.11
C ASN A 45 -18.21 -11.48 5.52
N ILE A 46 -17.35 -11.08 4.59
CA ILE A 46 -16.29 -10.08 4.81
C ILE A 46 -16.66 -8.81 4.07
N TYR A 47 -16.54 -7.67 4.73
CA TYR A 47 -16.84 -6.36 4.19
C TYR A 47 -15.56 -5.52 4.21
N LEU A 48 -15.31 -4.81 3.11
CA LEU A 48 -14.20 -3.91 2.95
C LEU A 48 -14.69 -2.54 2.52
N ALA A 49 -14.05 -1.51 3.06
CA ALA A 49 -14.24 -0.13 2.62
C ALA A 49 -12.88 0.57 2.46
N GLY A 50 -12.79 1.44 1.46
CA GLY A 50 -11.52 2.03 1.08
C GLY A 50 -11.63 3.22 0.14
N GLU A 51 -10.54 3.48 -0.59
CA GLU A 51 -10.46 4.47 -1.67
C GLU A 51 -9.81 3.87 -2.92
N THR A 52 -10.26 4.31 -4.09
CA THR A 52 -9.72 3.88 -5.40
C THR A 52 -9.68 5.05 -6.38
N ASP A 53 -8.53 5.22 -7.07
CA ASP A 53 -8.44 6.06 -8.27
C ASP A 53 -8.52 5.24 -9.58
N SER A 54 -8.71 3.93 -9.49
CA SER A 54 -8.91 3.05 -10.65
C SER A 54 -10.24 3.32 -11.34
N THR A 55 -10.24 3.44 -12.68
CA THR A 55 -11.48 3.56 -13.47
C THR A 55 -12.11 2.21 -13.81
N ASN A 56 -11.39 1.11 -13.59
CA ASN A 56 -11.78 -0.28 -13.84
C ASN A 56 -11.69 -1.15 -12.58
N PHE A 57 -11.89 -0.56 -11.39
CA PHE A 57 -11.94 -1.31 -10.13
C PHE A 57 -12.92 -2.49 -10.22
N PRO A 58 -12.64 -3.67 -9.61
CA PRO A 58 -13.51 -4.82 -9.70
C PRO A 58 -14.89 -4.54 -9.09
N VAL A 59 -15.89 -4.36 -9.96
CA VAL A 59 -17.30 -4.13 -9.59
C VAL A 59 -18.17 -5.34 -9.89
N LYS A 60 -19.13 -5.63 -9.01
CA LYS A 60 -20.13 -6.69 -9.16
C LYS A 60 -21.41 -6.24 -8.48
N ASP A 61 -22.55 -6.43 -9.14
CA ASP A 61 -23.90 -6.08 -8.63
C ASP A 61 -23.96 -4.65 -8.04
N ALA A 62 -23.20 -3.74 -8.66
CA ALA A 62 -22.85 -2.45 -8.10
C ALA A 62 -23.96 -1.41 -8.18
N ALA A 63 -24.23 -0.73 -7.06
CA ALA A 63 -25.11 0.43 -7.04
C ALA A 63 -24.53 1.62 -7.83
N GLN A 64 -23.21 1.78 -7.79
CA GLN A 64 -22.43 2.72 -8.58
C GLN A 64 -21.35 1.91 -9.35
N PRO A 65 -21.59 1.54 -10.63
CA PRO A 65 -20.72 0.64 -11.39
C PRO A 65 -19.49 1.32 -12.00
N ARG A 66 -19.34 2.64 -11.82
CA ARG A 66 -18.24 3.45 -12.34
C ARG A 66 -17.85 4.51 -11.33
N GLN A 67 -16.56 4.85 -11.31
CA GLN A 67 -16.07 6.03 -10.63
C GLN A 67 -16.85 7.27 -11.10
N ALA A 68 -17.34 8.10 -10.18
CA ALA A 68 -18.02 9.36 -10.52
C ALA A 68 -17.00 10.49 -10.83
N GLY A 69 -15.77 10.32 -10.36
CA GLY A 69 -14.61 11.19 -10.55
C GLY A 69 -13.89 11.19 -11.91
N GLY A 70 -14.32 10.43 -12.93
CA GLY A 70 -13.49 10.12 -14.12
C GLY A 70 -12.93 11.30 -14.92
N LEU A 71 -11.79 11.10 -15.61
CA LEU A 71 -10.89 12.16 -16.08
C LEU A 71 -11.46 13.14 -17.12
N TYR A 72 -12.22 12.63 -18.10
CA TYR A 72 -12.74 13.40 -19.23
C TYR A 72 -14.26 13.54 -19.15
N LEU A 73 -14.76 14.72 -19.49
CA LEU A 73 -16.19 15.04 -19.51
C LEU A 73 -16.64 15.50 -20.89
N VAL A 74 -17.91 15.22 -21.19
CA VAL A 74 -18.64 15.78 -22.32
C VAL A 74 -19.94 16.43 -21.85
N SER A 75 -20.18 17.64 -22.35
CA SER A 75 -21.49 18.29 -22.39
C SER A 75 -22.06 18.17 -23.78
N ARG A 76 -23.39 18.07 -23.89
CA ARG A 76 -24.13 18.04 -25.16
C ARG A 76 -25.18 19.15 -25.27
N ASP A 77 -25.17 20.10 -24.33
CA ASP A 77 -26.16 21.17 -24.16
C ASP A 77 -25.53 22.57 -24.04
N GLY A 78 -24.33 22.75 -24.60
CA GLY A 78 -23.59 24.01 -24.59
C GLY A 78 -22.82 24.28 -23.29
N GLY A 79 -22.49 23.24 -22.52
CA GLY A 79 -21.70 23.34 -21.29
C GLY A 79 -22.52 23.45 -20.00
N ARG A 80 -23.84 23.23 -20.02
CA ARG A 80 -24.71 23.36 -18.84
C ARG A 80 -24.65 22.11 -17.97
N THR A 81 -24.86 20.94 -18.57
CA THR A 81 -24.73 19.62 -17.93
C THR A 81 -23.56 18.85 -18.51
N TRP A 82 -22.92 18.03 -17.68
CA TRP A 82 -21.69 17.31 -18.00
C TRP A 82 -21.80 15.86 -17.56
N THR A 83 -21.25 14.96 -18.37
CA THR A 83 -21.22 13.50 -18.13
C THR A 83 -19.84 12.94 -18.45
N GLN A 84 -19.45 11.85 -17.80
CA GLN A 84 -18.18 11.18 -18.06
C GLN A 84 -18.07 10.70 -19.51
N LEU A 85 -16.90 10.92 -20.11
CA LEU A 85 -16.58 10.56 -21.49
C LEU A 85 -15.72 9.28 -21.52
N GLY A 86 -16.41 8.16 -21.35
CA GLY A 86 -15.82 6.82 -21.40
C GLY A 86 -15.04 6.43 -20.14
N ASP A 87 -14.52 5.21 -20.15
CA ASP A 87 -13.75 4.66 -19.03
C ASP A 87 -12.25 4.72 -19.38
N PHE A 88 -11.57 5.78 -18.92
CA PHE A 88 -10.16 6.02 -19.21
C PHE A 88 -9.42 6.58 -18.00
N TYR A 89 -8.41 5.85 -17.55
CA TYR A 89 -7.50 6.31 -16.50
C TYR A 89 -6.28 7.02 -17.08
N SER A 90 -6.00 8.18 -16.52
CA SER A 90 -4.62 8.69 -16.48
C SER A 90 -4.45 9.45 -15.17
N ARG A 91 -3.32 9.19 -14.48
CA ARG A 91 -2.98 9.82 -13.20
C ARG A 91 -3.01 11.36 -13.24
N TYR A 92 -2.85 11.96 -14.43
CA TYR A 92 -3.04 13.39 -14.66
C TYR A 92 -3.46 13.68 -16.11
N GLY A 93 -4.60 14.36 -16.30
CA GLY A 93 -5.07 14.82 -17.61
C GLY A 93 -4.41 16.15 -18.01
N GLY A 94 -3.71 16.17 -19.15
CA GLY A 94 -2.98 17.34 -19.63
C GLY A 94 -3.82 18.34 -20.41
N SER A 95 -4.65 17.85 -21.35
CA SER A 95 -5.52 18.69 -22.20
C SER A 95 -6.95 18.16 -22.23
N ALA A 96 -7.90 19.00 -22.66
CA ALA A 96 -9.26 18.57 -22.96
C ALA A 96 -9.28 17.71 -24.23
N PRO A 97 -10.17 16.70 -24.32
CA PRO A 97 -10.41 15.97 -25.57
C PRO A 97 -10.73 16.90 -26.73
N SER A 98 -10.15 16.62 -27.90
CA SER A 98 -10.37 17.37 -29.13
C SER A 98 -10.81 16.42 -30.24
N ALA A 99 -11.96 16.70 -30.84
CA ALA A 99 -12.51 15.91 -31.94
C ALA A 99 -11.91 16.32 -33.29
N SER A 100 -11.73 15.35 -34.19
CA SER A 100 -11.28 15.63 -35.55
C SER A 100 -12.32 16.52 -36.27
N PRO A 101 -11.91 17.66 -36.86
CA PRO A 101 -12.78 18.55 -37.65
C PRO A 101 -13.49 17.89 -38.84
N HIS A 102 -13.06 16.69 -39.23
CA HIS A 102 -13.58 15.96 -40.38
C HIS A 102 -14.38 14.70 -40.01
N ASP A 103 -14.20 14.15 -38.80
CA ASP A 103 -14.98 13.02 -38.29
C ASP A 103 -14.94 12.98 -36.75
N ALA A 104 -16.03 13.44 -36.14
CA ALA A 104 -16.15 13.62 -34.69
C ALA A 104 -16.26 12.30 -33.87
N ARG A 105 -16.03 11.14 -34.51
CA ARG A 105 -15.74 9.87 -33.83
C ARG A 105 -14.29 9.79 -33.35
N PHE A 106 -13.36 10.43 -34.04
CA PHE A 106 -11.94 10.40 -33.65
C PHE A 106 -11.64 11.53 -32.66
N LEU A 107 -11.21 11.16 -31.46
CA LEU A 107 -10.73 12.11 -30.44
C LEU A 107 -9.25 11.89 -30.15
N LEU A 108 -8.55 12.98 -29.84
CA LEU A 108 -7.23 12.97 -29.22
C LEU A 108 -7.28 13.73 -27.89
N ALA A 109 -6.54 13.27 -26.89
CA ALA A 109 -6.34 13.96 -25.63
C ALA A 109 -4.91 13.72 -25.10
N SER A 110 -4.29 14.74 -24.48
CA SER A 110 -2.95 14.62 -23.90
C SER A 110 -3.01 14.10 -22.46
N THR A 111 -2.06 13.23 -22.13
CA THR A 111 -1.81 12.73 -20.77
C THR A 111 -0.36 12.99 -20.37
N ILE A 112 -0.04 12.91 -19.08
CA ILE A 112 1.36 12.97 -18.64
C ILE A 112 2.20 11.78 -19.15
N GLY A 113 1.55 10.66 -19.52
CA GLY A 113 2.19 9.49 -20.12
C GLY A 113 2.26 9.46 -21.65
N GLY A 114 1.74 10.48 -22.36
CA GLY A 114 1.70 10.51 -23.83
C GLY A 114 0.37 11.02 -24.40
N LEU A 115 -0.18 10.29 -25.37
CA LEU A 115 -1.46 10.59 -26.01
C LEU A 115 -2.50 9.48 -25.75
N ALA A 116 -3.75 9.89 -25.59
CA ALA A 116 -4.92 9.02 -25.62
C ALA A 116 -5.72 9.28 -26.89
N ARG A 117 -6.27 8.22 -27.48
CA ARG A 117 -7.08 8.27 -28.71
C ARG A 117 -8.37 7.46 -28.56
N SER A 118 -9.45 7.97 -29.13
CA SER A 118 -10.74 7.28 -29.29
C SER A 118 -11.12 7.19 -30.76
N GLU A 119 -11.86 6.13 -31.14
CA GLU A 119 -12.43 5.92 -32.49
C GLU A 119 -13.97 5.92 -32.51
N ASP A 120 -14.62 6.10 -31.36
CA ASP A 120 -16.07 5.93 -31.16
C ASP A 120 -16.74 7.16 -30.54
N GLY A 121 -16.07 8.31 -30.58
CA GLY A 121 -16.54 9.58 -30.03
C GLY A 121 -16.32 9.71 -28.52
N GLY A 122 -15.41 8.92 -27.95
CA GLY A 122 -14.99 8.96 -26.55
C GLY A 122 -15.72 7.99 -25.63
N ALA A 123 -16.34 6.93 -26.17
CA ALA A 123 -16.89 5.85 -25.35
C ALA A 123 -15.78 4.89 -24.89
N THR A 124 -14.81 4.61 -25.76
CA THR A 124 -13.57 3.87 -25.43
C THR A 124 -12.33 4.67 -25.82
N TRP A 125 -11.23 4.40 -25.11
CA TRP A 125 -9.96 5.11 -25.26
C TRP A 125 -8.79 4.13 -25.23
N ARG A 126 -7.81 4.36 -26.11
CA ARG A 126 -6.51 3.66 -26.12
C ARG A 126 -5.40 4.65 -25.79
N HIS A 127 -4.54 4.27 -24.85
CA HIS A 127 -3.28 4.97 -24.66
C HIS A 127 -2.32 4.61 -25.80
N LEU A 128 -1.69 5.61 -26.41
CA LEU A 128 -0.70 5.43 -27.48
C LEU A 128 0.71 5.42 -26.87
N GLY A 129 1.58 4.57 -27.39
CA GLY A 129 2.98 4.44 -26.97
C GLY A 129 3.94 4.17 -28.14
N PRO A 130 5.07 3.48 -27.89
CA PRO A 130 6.07 3.16 -28.93
C PRO A 130 5.52 2.34 -30.11
N ASP A 131 4.48 1.55 -29.88
CA ASP A 131 3.72 0.80 -30.88
C ASP A 131 2.98 1.71 -31.90
N ALA A 132 2.59 2.91 -31.47
CA ALA A 132 1.99 3.95 -32.31
C ALA A 132 3.02 4.92 -32.91
N GLY A 133 4.32 4.65 -32.74
CA GLY A 133 5.42 5.53 -33.20
C GLY A 133 5.73 6.70 -32.27
N LEU A 134 5.14 6.77 -31.07
CA LEU A 134 5.47 7.80 -30.08
C LEU A 134 6.77 7.42 -29.31
N PRO A 135 7.73 8.34 -29.12
CA PRO A 135 8.88 8.11 -28.28
C PRO A 135 8.50 7.72 -26.83
N SER A 136 9.43 7.10 -26.10
CA SER A 136 9.25 6.79 -24.68
C SER A 136 9.70 7.94 -23.78
N GLY A 137 8.96 8.23 -22.71
CA GLY A 137 9.48 8.99 -21.55
C GLY A 137 9.35 10.51 -21.59
N GLY A 138 8.25 11.05 -22.14
CA GLY A 138 7.98 12.49 -22.09
C GLY A 138 6.49 12.80 -22.22
N GLY A 139 6.03 13.83 -21.49
CA GLY A 139 4.66 14.32 -21.60
C GLY A 139 4.42 15.00 -22.97
N VAL A 140 3.18 14.97 -23.43
CA VAL A 140 2.76 15.63 -24.68
C VAL A 140 2.02 16.94 -24.34
N PRO A 141 2.69 18.11 -24.32
CA PRO A 141 2.07 19.36 -23.89
C PRO A 141 0.89 19.80 -24.77
N GLY A 142 0.77 19.29 -26.00
CA GLY A 142 -0.43 19.43 -26.81
C GLY A 142 -0.45 18.57 -28.06
N ALA A 143 -1.65 18.29 -28.56
CA ALA A 143 -1.91 17.80 -29.91
C ALA A 143 -3.04 18.62 -30.55
N GLN A 144 -2.93 18.89 -31.85
CA GLN A 144 -3.89 19.69 -32.61
C GLN A 144 -4.21 18.98 -33.93
N TRP A 145 -5.50 18.95 -34.27
CA TRP A 145 -5.98 18.50 -35.56
C TRP A 145 -5.74 19.57 -36.63
N ASP A 146 -5.27 19.16 -37.79
CA ASP A 146 -5.33 20.01 -38.98
C ASP A 146 -6.81 20.17 -39.39
N ARG A 147 -7.29 21.41 -39.48
CA ARG A 147 -8.68 21.72 -39.88
C ARG A 147 -8.91 21.67 -41.39
N THR A 148 -7.83 21.51 -42.15
CA THR A 148 -7.81 21.64 -43.61
C THR A 148 -7.55 20.31 -44.31
N HIS A 149 -7.02 19.31 -43.59
CA HIS A 149 -6.71 17.98 -44.11
C HIS A 149 -7.32 16.85 -43.25
N PRO A 150 -8.27 16.07 -43.80
CA PRO A 150 -8.83 14.89 -43.12
C PRO A 150 -7.76 13.92 -42.64
N GLY A 151 -7.89 13.47 -41.39
CA GLY A 151 -6.99 12.49 -40.77
C GLY A 151 -5.63 13.02 -40.31
N VAL A 152 -5.29 14.28 -40.60
CA VAL A 152 -3.98 14.86 -40.24
C VAL A 152 -4.02 15.48 -38.84
N ALA A 153 -3.04 15.14 -38.01
CA ALA A 153 -2.85 15.71 -36.68
C ALA A 153 -1.36 15.96 -36.41
N TYR A 154 -1.07 16.92 -35.54
CA TYR A 154 0.28 17.25 -35.08
C TYR A 154 0.32 17.21 -33.55
N ALA A 155 1.49 16.89 -32.99
CA ALA A 155 1.74 16.86 -31.55
C ALA A 155 3.21 17.17 -31.26
N THR A 156 3.51 17.72 -30.08
CA THR A 156 4.89 17.87 -29.60
C THR A 156 5.20 16.90 -28.47
N MET A 157 6.44 16.39 -28.45
CA MET A 157 6.93 15.55 -27.35
C MET A 157 8.42 15.86 -27.12
N GLY A 158 8.72 16.53 -26.00
CA GLY A 158 10.01 17.20 -25.82
C GLY A 158 10.24 18.26 -26.90
N ALA A 159 11.43 18.27 -27.51
CA ALA A 159 11.74 19.15 -28.64
C ALA A 159 11.06 18.76 -29.98
N ARG A 160 10.53 17.53 -30.07
CA ARG A 160 10.12 16.90 -31.33
C ARG A 160 8.73 17.33 -31.77
N LEU A 161 8.57 17.63 -33.06
CA LEU A 161 7.27 17.75 -33.71
C LEU A 161 6.95 16.44 -34.43
N LEU A 162 5.79 15.87 -34.10
CA LEU A 162 5.26 14.64 -34.66
C LEU A 162 4.01 14.93 -35.49
N ARG A 163 3.80 14.10 -36.52
CA ARG A 163 2.64 14.16 -37.42
C ARG A 163 2.00 12.78 -37.54
N SER A 164 0.68 12.75 -37.57
CA SER A 164 -0.13 11.62 -38.01
C SER A 164 -0.89 12.00 -39.28
N THR A 165 -1.22 11.01 -40.11
CA THR A 165 -2.05 11.16 -41.33
C THR A 165 -3.21 10.17 -41.38
N ASP A 166 -3.48 9.45 -40.28
CA ASP A 166 -4.42 8.34 -40.18
C ASP A 166 -5.33 8.46 -38.94
N PHE A 167 -5.79 9.68 -38.68
CA PHE A 167 -6.61 10.05 -37.53
C PHE A 167 -5.93 9.80 -36.18
N GLY A 168 -4.60 10.01 -36.10
CA GLY A 168 -3.83 9.87 -34.86
C GLY A 168 -3.48 8.42 -34.49
N ALA A 169 -3.67 7.45 -35.39
CA ALA A 169 -3.40 6.04 -35.09
C ALA A 169 -1.89 5.73 -35.07
N HIS A 170 -1.14 6.27 -36.02
CA HIS A 170 0.32 6.21 -36.06
C HIS A 170 0.93 7.60 -36.21
N TRP A 171 2.08 7.79 -35.57
CA TRP A 171 2.80 9.06 -35.49
C TRP A 171 4.22 8.90 -36.03
N THR A 172 4.68 9.92 -36.75
CA THR A 172 6.06 10.02 -37.24
C THR A 172 6.67 11.34 -36.79
N THR A 173 7.90 11.32 -36.27
CA THR A 173 8.67 12.54 -36.05
C THR A 173 9.00 13.19 -37.38
N ILE A 174 8.59 14.43 -37.58
CA ILE A 174 8.89 15.21 -38.79
C ILE A 174 9.98 16.27 -38.58
N ALA A 175 10.20 16.69 -37.34
CA ALA A 175 11.35 17.50 -36.93
C ALA A 175 11.76 17.13 -35.50
N GLU A 176 13.06 16.92 -35.25
CA GLU A 176 13.56 16.67 -33.89
C GLU A 176 13.74 17.95 -33.08
N CYS A 177 14.17 19.03 -33.75
CA CYS A 177 14.25 20.40 -33.24
C CYS A 177 13.85 21.36 -34.38
N PRO A 178 12.63 21.92 -34.42
CA PRO A 178 12.25 22.92 -35.42
C PRO A 178 13.25 24.08 -35.46
N GLY A 179 13.82 24.35 -36.64
CA GLY A 179 14.88 25.35 -36.81
C GLY A 179 16.30 24.91 -36.44
N ASN A 180 16.51 23.63 -36.09
CA ASN A 180 17.82 23.00 -35.86
C ASN A 180 18.72 23.70 -34.81
N GLN A 181 18.13 24.18 -33.71
CA GLN A 181 18.89 24.79 -32.62
C GLN A 181 19.54 23.75 -31.69
N SER A 182 20.74 24.06 -31.20
CA SER A 182 21.47 23.26 -30.22
C SER A 182 20.87 23.43 -28.82
N GLY A 183 20.45 22.33 -28.18
CA GLY A 183 20.02 22.31 -26.77
C GLY A 183 18.51 22.32 -26.52
N CYS A 184 17.67 22.12 -27.55
CA CYS A 184 16.20 22.13 -27.40
C CYS A 184 15.64 21.05 -26.47
N ASP A 185 16.38 19.96 -26.20
CA ASP A 185 15.93 18.82 -25.38
C ASP A 185 15.50 19.19 -23.95
N ALA A 186 15.89 20.38 -23.47
CA ALA A 186 15.60 20.88 -22.12
C ALA A 186 14.51 21.98 -22.06
N ILE A 187 13.88 22.35 -23.18
CA ILE A 187 12.98 23.53 -23.27
C ILE A 187 11.54 23.11 -23.54
N MET A 188 10.58 23.72 -22.84
CA MET A 188 9.14 23.57 -23.11
C MET A 188 8.81 24.15 -24.50
N THR A 189 8.27 23.30 -25.38
CA THR A 189 7.89 23.65 -26.75
C THR A 189 6.39 23.83 -26.90
N TYR A 190 6.00 24.83 -27.67
CA TYR A 190 4.62 25.11 -28.04
C TYR A 190 4.49 25.25 -29.56
N PHE A 191 3.38 24.77 -30.10
CA PHE A 191 3.09 24.93 -31.52
C PHE A 191 1.62 25.31 -31.75
N HIS A 192 1.36 25.93 -32.89
CA HIS A 192 0.03 26.33 -33.33
C HIS A 192 -0.12 26.05 -34.83
N LEU A 193 -1.24 25.43 -35.21
CA LEU A 193 -1.65 25.31 -36.61
C LEU A 193 -2.50 26.52 -37.00
N ASP A 194 -2.26 27.12 -38.16
CA ASP A 194 -3.11 28.21 -38.66
C ASP A 194 -4.47 27.64 -39.12
N PRO A 195 -5.60 28.03 -38.51
CA PRO A 195 -6.90 27.46 -38.84
C PRO A 195 -7.42 27.89 -40.23
N LEU A 196 -6.77 28.86 -40.88
CA LEU A 196 -7.16 29.45 -42.16
C LEU A 196 -6.10 29.28 -43.26
N ARG A 197 -4.88 28.81 -42.93
CA ARG A 197 -3.78 28.56 -43.89
C ARG A 197 -3.29 27.10 -43.81
N PRO A 198 -3.74 26.23 -44.73
CA PRO A 198 -3.27 24.84 -44.81
C PRO A 198 -1.74 24.75 -44.83
N GLY A 199 -1.17 23.83 -44.05
CA GLY A 199 0.28 23.61 -43.99
C GLY A 199 1.07 24.62 -43.15
N ARG A 200 0.46 25.71 -42.68
CA ARG A 200 1.17 26.67 -41.82
C ARG A 200 1.25 26.19 -40.37
N ILE A 201 2.47 26.15 -39.84
CA ILE A 201 2.77 25.80 -38.45
C ILE A 201 3.65 26.87 -37.84
N ILE A 202 3.25 27.39 -36.67
CA ILE A 202 4.11 28.24 -35.84
C ILE A 202 4.62 27.40 -34.68
N HIS A 203 5.93 27.41 -34.44
CA HIS A 203 6.58 26.75 -33.32
C HIS A 203 7.38 27.78 -32.52
N HIS A 204 7.23 27.81 -31.19
CA HIS A 204 8.00 28.71 -30.33
C HIS A 204 8.37 28.04 -29.00
N PHE A 205 9.32 28.67 -28.32
CA PHE A 205 9.77 28.31 -26.99
C PHE A 205 9.23 29.35 -25.99
N GLU A 206 9.06 28.97 -24.72
CA GLU A 206 8.73 29.94 -23.68
C GLU A 206 9.95 30.79 -23.33
N SER A 207 9.76 32.09 -23.09
CA SER A 207 10.81 33.06 -22.71
C SER A 207 11.84 33.44 -23.79
N ASP A 208 11.69 32.96 -25.03
CA ASP A 208 12.47 33.44 -26.18
C ASP A 208 11.79 34.60 -26.92
N SER A 209 12.62 35.45 -27.55
CA SER A 209 12.18 36.59 -28.37
C SER A 209 12.08 36.27 -29.86
N PHE A 210 11.83 35.01 -30.22
CA PHE A 210 11.67 34.57 -31.60
C PHE A 210 10.72 33.37 -31.70
N TYR A 211 10.25 33.10 -32.92
CA TYR A 211 9.47 31.92 -33.28
C TYR A 211 9.94 31.35 -34.63
N PHE A 212 9.51 30.15 -34.93
CA PHE A 212 9.73 29.48 -36.21
C PHE A 212 8.41 29.32 -36.95
N LEU A 213 8.40 29.68 -38.23
CA LEU A 213 7.25 29.54 -39.13
C LEU A 213 7.58 28.50 -40.20
N SER A 214 6.68 27.54 -40.40
CA SER A 214 6.62 26.69 -41.59
C SER A 214 5.36 27.04 -42.38
N GLU A 215 5.45 27.00 -43.71
CA GLU A 215 4.31 27.17 -44.64
C GLU A 215 4.04 25.87 -45.45
N ASP A 216 4.78 24.78 -45.15
CA ASP A 216 4.81 23.54 -45.95
C ASP A 216 4.55 22.26 -45.12
N GLY A 217 3.90 22.40 -43.96
CA GLY A 217 3.53 21.29 -43.07
C GLY A 217 4.66 20.82 -42.15
N GLY A 218 5.67 21.68 -41.93
CA GLY A 218 6.82 21.42 -41.05
C GLY A 218 8.06 20.87 -41.77
N ALA A 219 8.09 20.87 -43.11
CA ALA A 219 9.23 20.37 -43.88
C ALA A 219 10.38 21.39 -43.97
N THR A 220 10.07 22.69 -44.04
CA THR A 220 11.02 23.79 -43.90
C THR A 220 10.55 24.81 -42.87
N TRP A 221 11.50 25.54 -42.28
CA TRP A 221 11.28 26.47 -41.17
C TRP A 221 12.05 27.78 -41.37
N GLU A 222 11.36 28.90 -41.27
CA GLU A 222 11.90 30.26 -41.22
C GLU A 222 11.94 30.75 -39.77
N LYS A 223 13.07 31.27 -39.30
CA LYS A 223 13.15 31.95 -37.99
C LYS A 223 12.67 33.40 -38.15
N ARG A 224 11.77 33.85 -37.27
CA ARG A 224 11.31 35.24 -37.20
C ARG A 224 11.44 35.78 -35.77
N GLU A 225 11.82 37.04 -35.63
CA GLU A 225 11.88 37.70 -34.33
C GLU A 225 10.48 38.11 -33.85
N SER A 226 10.27 38.14 -32.53
CA SER A 226 9.03 38.56 -31.87
C SER A 226 9.23 39.87 -31.10
N PRO A 227 8.17 40.66 -30.84
CA PRO A 227 8.30 41.98 -30.22
C PRO A 227 8.71 41.93 -28.73
N ALA A 228 8.49 40.79 -28.07
CA ALA A 228 8.85 40.52 -26.69
C ALA A 228 9.02 38.99 -26.50
N ARG A 229 9.46 38.59 -25.29
CA ARG A 229 9.50 37.18 -24.89
C ARG A 229 8.09 36.57 -24.93
N LEU A 230 7.94 35.49 -25.70
CA LEU A 230 6.63 34.85 -25.88
C LEU A 230 6.30 33.95 -24.68
N ARG A 231 5.08 34.12 -24.14
CA ARG A 231 4.42 33.12 -23.29
C ARG A 231 3.61 32.16 -24.15
N ALA A 232 2.76 32.68 -25.03
CA ALA A 232 2.04 31.94 -26.05
C ALA A 232 1.55 32.85 -27.19
N LEU A 233 1.05 32.23 -28.25
CA LEU A 233 0.37 32.88 -29.38
C LEU A 233 -1.11 32.48 -29.43
N SER A 234 -1.93 33.34 -30.02
CA SER A 234 -3.34 33.04 -30.32
C SER A 234 -3.66 33.50 -31.74
N LEU A 235 -4.18 32.60 -32.57
CA LEU A 235 -4.44 32.86 -33.99
C LEU A 235 -5.92 33.17 -34.21
N SER A 236 -6.21 34.10 -35.11
CA SER A 236 -7.59 34.42 -35.48
C SER A 236 -8.22 33.27 -36.25
N SER A 237 -9.36 32.81 -35.76
CA SER A 237 -10.23 31.84 -36.44
C SER A 237 -11.09 32.46 -37.56
N SER A 238 -11.06 33.79 -37.70
CA SER A 238 -11.97 34.54 -38.60
C SER A 238 -11.28 35.52 -39.55
N GLN A 239 -9.96 35.69 -39.45
CA GLN A 239 -9.17 36.58 -40.29
C GLN A 239 -7.78 35.99 -40.54
N PRO A 240 -7.39 35.68 -41.79
CA PRO A 240 -6.04 35.19 -42.10
C PRO A 240 -4.97 36.19 -41.66
N ASP A 241 -3.78 35.68 -41.33
CA ASP A 241 -2.59 36.46 -40.94
C ASP A 241 -2.71 37.32 -39.65
N ALA A 242 -3.88 37.32 -38.99
CA ALA A 242 -4.13 38.09 -37.77
C ALA A 242 -3.90 37.25 -36.50
N TRP A 243 -2.84 37.54 -35.73
CA TRP A 243 -2.46 36.81 -34.52
C TRP A 243 -2.14 37.76 -33.37
N VAL A 244 -2.36 37.31 -32.12
CA VAL A 244 -1.90 38.01 -30.92
C VAL A 244 -0.79 37.21 -30.24
N ALA A 245 0.33 37.89 -29.99
CA ALA A 245 1.40 37.44 -29.10
C ALA A 245 1.22 38.07 -27.72
N TYR A 246 1.48 37.30 -26.67
CA TYR A 246 1.38 37.82 -25.31
C TYR A 246 2.48 37.33 -24.38
N SER A 247 2.82 38.22 -23.45
CA SER A 247 3.58 37.97 -22.24
C SER A 247 2.65 38.17 -21.02
N PRO A 248 3.12 37.94 -19.77
CA PRO A 248 2.32 38.26 -18.59
C PRO A 248 1.86 39.74 -18.51
N GLU A 249 2.63 40.68 -19.08
CA GLU A 249 2.37 42.13 -18.91
C GLU A 249 2.08 42.87 -20.23
N GLU A 250 2.28 42.24 -21.39
CA GLU A 250 2.19 42.89 -22.70
C GLU A 250 1.41 42.05 -23.73
N LEU A 251 0.66 42.75 -24.59
CA LEU A 251 -0.04 42.19 -25.75
C LEU A 251 0.45 42.85 -27.03
N PHE A 252 0.64 42.06 -28.08
CA PHE A 252 1.03 42.55 -29.40
C PHE A 252 0.20 41.87 -30.49
N LEU A 253 -0.40 42.66 -31.37
CA LEU A 253 -1.15 42.21 -32.53
C LEU A 253 -0.28 42.28 -33.80
N THR A 254 -0.32 41.24 -34.60
CA THR A 254 0.03 41.29 -36.03
C THR A 254 -1.22 41.08 -36.89
N LEU A 255 -1.23 41.68 -38.08
CA LEU A 255 -2.24 41.48 -39.13
C LEU A 255 -1.62 40.95 -40.44
N ASP A 256 -0.34 40.59 -40.39
CA ASP A 256 0.51 40.24 -41.54
C ASP A 256 1.46 39.07 -41.23
N ALA A 257 0.98 38.09 -40.44
CA ALA A 257 1.71 36.87 -40.08
C ALA A 257 3.05 37.14 -39.36
N GLY A 258 3.06 38.17 -38.52
CA GLY A 258 4.16 38.52 -37.63
C GLY A 258 5.31 39.28 -38.31
N LEU A 259 5.06 39.91 -39.47
CA LEU A 259 6.00 40.83 -40.11
C LEU A 259 6.03 42.19 -39.39
N ASN A 260 4.86 42.70 -38.98
CA ASN A 260 4.72 43.90 -38.15
C ASN A 260 3.89 43.60 -36.90
N TRP A 261 4.27 44.24 -35.79
CA TRP A 261 3.65 44.06 -34.48
C TRP A 261 3.25 45.40 -33.87
N ASN A 262 1.97 45.54 -33.51
CA ASN A 262 1.42 46.69 -32.82
C ASN A 262 1.15 46.32 -31.36
N LYS A 263 1.70 47.08 -30.41
CA LYS A 263 1.41 46.87 -28.98
C LYS A 263 -0.05 47.26 -28.68
N LEU A 264 -0.81 46.35 -28.07
CA LEU A 264 -2.18 46.60 -27.65
C LEU A 264 -2.21 47.19 -26.24
N PRO A 265 -3.22 48.01 -25.89
CA PRO A 265 -3.47 48.43 -24.52
C PRO A 265 -3.88 47.23 -23.66
N VAL A 266 -3.36 47.18 -22.43
CA VAL A 266 -3.73 46.25 -21.35
C VAL A 266 -4.01 47.09 -20.10
N PRO A 267 -5.01 46.78 -19.26
CA PRO A 267 -5.21 47.50 -18.00
C PRO A 267 -3.96 47.44 -17.11
N ALA A 268 -3.55 48.59 -16.59
CA ALA A 268 -2.34 48.69 -15.78
C ALA A 268 -2.46 47.87 -14.48
N GLY A 269 -1.45 47.04 -14.18
CA GLY A 269 -1.44 46.15 -13.01
C GLY A 269 -2.15 44.81 -13.21
N CYS A 270 -2.63 44.50 -14.41
CA CYS A 270 -3.36 43.27 -14.70
C CYS A 270 -2.53 42.29 -15.54
N ILE A 271 -2.08 41.20 -14.92
CA ILE A 271 -1.37 40.12 -15.60
C ILE A 271 -2.30 39.37 -16.56
N SER A 272 -1.91 39.23 -17.82
CA SER A 272 -2.61 38.43 -18.84
C SER A 272 -2.35 36.94 -18.61
N ARG A 273 -3.41 36.13 -18.59
CA ARG A 273 -3.32 34.66 -18.43
C ARG A 273 -3.47 33.93 -19.75
N GLU A 274 -4.53 34.25 -20.51
CA GLU A 274 -4.89 33.55 -21.74
C GLU A 274 -5.72 34.46 -22.66
N ILE A 275 -5.51 34.34 -23.98
CA ILE A 275 -6.31 35.04 -24.99
C ILE A 275 -6.77 34.06 -26.08
N ALA A 276 -8.03 34.14 -26.48
CA ALA A 276 -8.63 33.31 -27.53
C ALA A 276 -9.34 34.17 -28.59
N SER A 277 -9.31 33.74 -29.85
CA SER A 277 -10.05 34.42 -30.92
C SER A 277 -11.55 34.17 -30.83
N ARG A 278 -12.36 35.19 -31.11
CA ARG A 278 -13.82 35.08 -31.16
C ARG A 278 -14.22 34.63 -32.56
N SER A 279 -14.70 33.39 -32.68
CA SER A 279 -15.14 32.82 -33.95
C SER A 279 -16.28 33.65 -34.57
N GLY A 280 -16.25 33.84 -35.88
CA GLY A 280 -17.22 34.65 -36.62
C GLY A 280 -17.02 36.17 -36.51
N ILE A 281 -16.04 36.66 -35.76
CA ILE A 281 -15.79 38.09 -35.55
C ILE A 281 -14.36 38.45 -35.98
N PRO A 282 -14.16 39.03 -37.18
CA PRO A 282 -12.86 39.56 -37.60
C PRO A 282 -12.39 40.64 -36.61
N GLY A 283 -11.18 40.47 -36.04
CA GLY A 283 -10.65 41.35 -35.00
C GLY A 283 -11.17 41.08 -33.58
N GLY A 284 -12.05 40.11 -33.38
CA GLY A 284 -12.61 39.78 -32.07
C GLY A 284 -11.70 38.88 -31.22
N TRP A 285 -11.48 39.26 -29.97
CA TRP A 285 -10.70 38.49 -28.99
C TRP A 285 -11.36 38.50 -27.61
N ILE A 286 -11.17 37.42 -26.85
CA ILE A 286 -11.48 37.33 -25.41
C ILE A 286 -10.18 37.10 -24.65
N LEU A 287 -9.94 37.94 -23.64
CA LEU A 287 -8.73 37.96 -22.82
C LEU A 287 -9.10 37.69 -21.36
N THR A 288 -8.55 36.63 -20.80
CA THR A 288 -8.58 36.35 -19.36
C THR A 288 -7.34 36.94 -18.73
N THR A 289 -7.52 37.90 -17.82
CA THR A 289 -6.44 38.44 -16.98
C THR A 289 -6.57 37.91 -15.55
N GLN A 290 -5.65 38.28 -14.66
CA GLN A 290 -5.91 38.13 -13.23
C GLN A 290 -7.10 39.01 -12.81
N CYS A 291 -7.19 40.24 -13.31
CA CYS A 291 -8.15 41.24 -12.83
C CYS A 291 -9.61 40.94 -13.21
N GLU A 292 -9.82 40.58 -14.47
CA GLU A 292 -11.12 40.56 -15.14
C GLU A 292 -11.06 39.77 -16.46
N VAL A 293 -12.22 39.49 -17.04
CA VAL A 293 -12.35 38.97 -18.42
C VAL A 293 -12.77 40.11 -19.33
N LEU A 294 -11.97 40.35 -20.36
CA LEU A 294 -12.15 41.43 -21.34
C LEU A 294 -12.50 40.85 -22.72
N VAL A 295 -13.31 41.59 -23.47
CA VAL A 295 -13.55 41.32 -24.89
C VAL A 295 -13.29 42.56 -25.74
N THR A 296 -12.79 42.35 -26.94
CA THR A 296 -12.68 43.34 -28.02
C THR A 296 -13.33 42.76 -29.28
N ASP A 297 -13.85 43.65 -30.13
CA ASP A 297 -14.39 43.37 -31.47
C ASP A 297 -13.74 44.28 -32.54
N ASP A 298 -12.67 45.01 -32.16
CA ASP A 298 -12.02 46.05 -32.96
C ASP A 298 -10.48 45.94 -32.92
N HIS A 299 -9.98 44.70 -32.96
CA HIS A 299 -8.55 44.36 -32.96
C HIS A 299 -7.80 44.80 -31.70
N GLY A 300 -8.50 44.95 -30.57
CA GLY A 300 -7.92 45.40 -29.30
C GLY A 300 -7.71 46.92 -29.22
N ALA A 301 -8.29 47.70 -30.13
CA ALA A 301 -8.30 49.15 -30.02
C ALA A 301 -9.14 49.63 -28.83
N THR A 302 -10.25 48.93 -28.52
CA THR A 302 -11.03 49.08 -27.30
C THR A 302 -11.30 47.74 -26.63
N TRP A 303 -11.40 47.75 -25.30
CA TRP A 303 -11.70 46.57 -24.49
C TRP A 303 -12.91 46.84 -23.60
N ARG A 304 -13.80 45.86 -23.50
CA ARG A 304 -15.00 45.87 -22.64
C ARG A 304 -14.90 44.75 -21.62
N SER A 305 -15.09 45.09 -20.34
CA SER A 305 -15.21 44.11 -19.26
C SER A 305 -16.51 43.31 -19.35
N LEU A 306 -16.45 42.01 -19.04
CA LEU A 306 -17.61 41.15 -18.87
C LEU A 306 -18.08 41.18 -17.41
N PRO A 307 -19.35 41.49 -17.12
CA PRO A 307 -19.89 41.48 -15.75
C PRO A 307 -20.02 40.03 -15.26
N LEU A 308 -19.01 39.52 -14.57
CA LEU A 308 -18.99 38.16 -14.03
C LEU A 308 -20.01 37.95 -12.89
N PRO A 309 -20.48 36.71 -12.65
CA PRO A 309 -21.29 36.36 -11.50
C PRO A 309 -20.64 36.78 -10.16
N PRO A 310 -21.39 37.27 -9.15
CA PRO A 310 -20.84 37.72 -7.87
C PRO A 310 -20.03 36.67 -7.08
N GLN A 311 -20.20 35.39 -7.41
CA GLN A 311 -19.45 34.27 -6.84
C GLN A 311 -17.97 34.27 -7.25
N PHE A 312 -17.62 34.93 -8.36
CA PHE A 312 -16.22 35.24 -8.69
C PHE A 312 -15.73 36.40 -7.82
N THR A 313 -15.46 36.09 -6.54
CA THR A 313 -14.78 36.98 -5.62
C THR A 313 -13.27 36.95 -5.93
N GLY A 314 -12.68 38.09 -6.22
CA GLY A 314 -11.25 38.19 -6.53
C GLY A 314 -10.81 37.53 -7.84
N PHE A 315 -9.50 37.47 -8.02
CA PHE A 315 -8.80 37.26 -9.30
C PHE A 315 -8.67 35.78 -9.70
N SER A 316 -9.83 35.15 -9.91
CA SER A 316 -9.98 33.70 -9.80
C SER A 316 -10.53 32.97 -11.04
N VAL A 317 -10.66 33.67 -12.17
CA VAL A 317 -10.94 33.05 -13.47
C VAL A 317 -9.69 32.34 -13.99
N SER A 318 -9.86 31.07 -14.41
CA SER A 318 -8.78 30.25 -14.97
C SER A 318 -8.87 30.04 -16.47
N GLU A 319 -10.08 30.11 -17.05
CA GLU A 319 -10.31 29.82 -18.47
C GLU A 319 -11.57 30.52 -18.99
N ALA A 320 -11.53 31.04 -20.21
CA ALA A 320 -12.71 31.53 -20.94
C ALA A 320 -12.69 31.04 -22.39
N ARG A 321 -13.85 30.60 -22.90
CA ARG A 321 -14.02 30.03 -24.25
C ARG A 321 -15.28 30.56 -24.93
N VAL A 322 -15.23 30.71 -26.25
CA VAL A 322 -16.36 31.09 -27.11
C VAL A 322 -16.78 29.89 -27.96
N ASP A 323 -18.08 29.65 -28.09
CA ASP A 323 -18.60 28.58 -28.98
C ASP A 323 -18.35 28.96 -30.45
N PRO A 324 -17.68 28.10 -31.25
CA PRO A 324 -17.39 28.40 -32.65
C PRO A 324 -18.64 28.51 -33.54
N PHE A 325 -19.76 27.91 -33.13
CA PHE A 325 -21.04 27.94 -33.85
C PHE A 325 -22.02 28.98 -33.30
N ALA A 326 -21.77 29.54 -32.12
CA ALA A 326 -22.62 30.53 -31.46
C ALA A 326 -21.76 31.62 -30.79
N PRO A 327 -21.36 32.70 -31.50
CA PRO A 327 -20.43 33.71 -30.97
C PRO A 327 -20.91 34.52 -29.74
N GLY A 328 -22.19 34.37 -29.36
CA GLY A 328 -22.75 34.86 -28.11
C GLY A 328 -22.66 33.88 -26.93
N ARG A 329 -22.40 32.58 -27.19
CA ARG A 329 -22.21 31.59 -26.14
C ARG A 329 -20.78 31.61 -25.62
N LEU A 330 -20.65 31.82 -24.32
CA LEU A 330 -19.39 31.84 -23.60
C LEU A 330 -19.41 30.80 -22.47
N ILE A 331 -18.29 30.15 -22.23
CA ILE A 331 -18.06 29.35 -21.02
C ILE A 331 -16.90 29.99 -20.26
N VAL A 332 -17.11 30.30 -18.97
CA VAL A 332 -16.09 30.86 -18.08
C VAL A 332 -15.94 29.94 -16.86
N GLY A 333 -14.70 29.50 -16.64
CA GLY A 333 -14.31 28.61 -15.56
C GLY A 333 -13.31 29.28 -14.61
N GLY A 334 -13.41 28.98 -13.32
CA GLY A 334 -12.51 29.47 -12.29
C GLY A 334 -12.68 28.73 -10.97
N ILE A 335 -12.20 29.36 -9.89
CA ILE A 335 -12.42 28.91 -8.51
C ILE A 335 -12.91 30.09 -7.64
N THR A 336 -13.41 29.85 -6.43
CA THR A 336 -13.62 30.91 -5.42
C THR A 336 -12.31 31.22 -4.69
N GLU A 337 -12.28 32.24 -3.83
CA GLU A 337 -11.15 32.48 -2.90
C GLU A 337 -10.86 31.28 -1.99
N LEU A 338 -11.86 30.43 -1.75
CA LEU A 338 -11.78 29.20 -0.96
C LEU A 338 -11.43 27.95 -1.81
N GLY A 339 -11.14 28.13 -3.10
CA GLY A 339 -10.76 27.05 -4.02
C GLY A 339 -11.91 26.25 -4.64
N TRP A 340 -13.18 26.55 -4.31
CA TRP A 340 -14.33 25.86 -4.87
C TRP A 340 -14.50 26.17 -6.36
N PRO A 341 -14.77 25.18 -7.23
CA PRO A 341 -14.87 25.40 -8.66
C PRO A 341 -16.11 26.21 -9.06
N LEU A 342 -15.93 27.10 -10.02
CA LEU A 342 -16.99 27.87 -10.65
C LEU A 342 -16.99 27.58 -12.15
N LEU A 343 -18.14 27.21 -12.71
CA LEU A 343 -18.34 27.15 -14.15
C LEU A 343 -19.68 27.80 -14.50
N TYR A 344 -19.66 28.75 -15.43
CA TYR A 344 -20.86 29.44 -15.90
C TYR A 344 -20.90 29.48 -17.43
N VAL A 345 -22.11 29.33 -17.97
CA VAL A 345 -22.44 29.51 -19.38
C VAL A 345 -23.20 30.82 -19.55
N SER A 346 -22.78 31.65 -20.50
CA SER A 346 -23.61 32.74 -21.04
C SER A 346 -24.07 32.37 -22.44
N GLU A 347 -25.24 32.84 -22.87
CA GLU A 347 -25.76 32.72 -24.25
C GLU A 347 -25.86 34.09 -24.95
N ASP A 348 -25.55 35.19 -24.24
CA ASP A 348 -25.79 36.58 -24.62
C ASP A 348 -24.54 37.47 -24.48
N ASN A 349 -23.38 36.88 -24.78
CA ASN A 349 -22.05 37.51 -24.79
C ASN A 349 -21.64 38.11 -23.43
N GLY A 350 -21.94 37.37 -22.36
CA GLY A 350 -21.58 37.66 -20.98
C GLY A 350 -22.50 38.68 -20.29
N THR A 351 -23.73 38.85 -20.75
CA THR A 351 -24.71 39.78 -20.14
C THR A 351 -25.49 39.10 -19.01
N THR A 352 -25.85 37.84 -19.20
CA THR A 352 -26.41 36.93 -18.18
C THR A 352 -25.62 35.63 -18.14
N TRP A 353 -25.67 34.96 -16.98
CA TRP A 353 -24.90 33.76 -16.69
C TRP A 353 -25.77 32.70 -16.03
N ILE A 354 -25.61 31.47 -16.50
CA ILE A 354 -26.27 30.26 -16.01
C ILE A 354 -25.18 29.40 -15.34
N PRO A 355 -25.33 29.02 -14.06
CA PRO A 355 -24.39 28.10 -13.43
C PRO A 355 -24.45 26.73 -14.12
N ALA A 356 -23.29 26.21 -14.50
CA ALA A 356 -23.15 24.84 -15.00
C ALA A 356 -23.05 23.85 -13.83
N GLN A 357 -23.44 22.59 -14.04
CA GLN A 357 -23.54 21.59 -12.98
C GLN A 357 -22.32 20.69 -12.64
N PRO A 358 -21.10 20.84 -13.18
CA PRO A 358 -19.96 20.09 -12.69
C PRO A 358 -19.51 20.71 -11.36
N GLN A 359 -19.85 20.05 -10.25
CA GLN A 359 -19.42 20.39 -8.88
C GLN A 359 -17.91 20.12 -8.64
N ARG A 360 -17.07 20.31 -9.66
CA ARG A 360 -15.64 19.98 -9.64
C ARG A 360 -14.82 20.89 -10.56
N ARG A 361 -13.51 20.98 -10.31
CA ARG A 361 -12.58 21.84 -11.04
C ARG A 361 -12.19 21.21 -12.39
N PHE A 362 -12.16 22.03 -13.44
CA PHE A 362 -11.56 21.66 -14.73
C PHE A 362 -10.11 22.13 -14.83
N ASN A 363 -9.36 21.41 -15.66
CA ASN A 363 -8.04 21.82 -16.11
C ASN A 363 -8.12 22.56 -17.46
N ARG A 364 -8.94 22.08 -18.41
CA ARG A 364 -9.15 22.69 -19.74
C ARG A 364 -10.54 22.40 -20.29
N ILE A 365 -11.02 23.28 -21.18
CA ILE A 365 -12.29 23.18 -21.92
C ILE A 365 -12.06 23.43 -23.42
N ALA A 366 -12.69 22.60 -24.26
CA ALA A 366 -12.66 22.72 -25.72
C ALA A 366 -14.05 22.46 -26.33
N PHE A 367 -14.49 23.31 -27.25
CA PHE A 367 -15.70 23.04 -28.04
C PHE A 367 -15.41 22.00 -29.13
N ASP A 368 -16.39 21.12 -29.41
CA ASP A 368 -16.33 20.23 -30.57
C ASP A 368 -16.36 21.09 -31.85
N PRO A 369 -15.40 20.93 -32.79
CA PRO A 369 -15.32 21.75 -34.00
C PRO A 369 -16.31 21.35 -35.09
N VAL A 370 -17.12 20.30 -34.90
CA VAL A 370 -18.07 19.75 -35.88
C VAL A 370 -19.51 19.77 -35.37
N ARG A 371 -19.72 19.55 -34.07
CA ARG A 371 -21.06 19.40 -33.46
C ARG A 371 -21.41 20.59 -32.56
N PRO A 372 -22.34 21.48 -32.99
CA PRO A 372 -22.81 22.59 -32.16
C PRO A 372 -23.31 22.15 -30.79
N GLY A 373 -22.92 22.87 -29.74
CA GLY A 373 -23.33 22.58 -28.35
C GLY A 373 -22.66 21.36 -27.70
N VAL A 374 -21.79 20.63 -28.41
CA VAL A 374 -20.94 19.61 -27.78
C VAL A 374 -19.65 20.27 -27.26
N VAL A 375 -19.35 20.02 -25.99
CA VAL A 375 -18.18 20.61 -25.31
C VAL A 375 -17.45 19.51 -24.56
N TYR A 376 -16.13 19.51 -24.66
CA TYR A 376 -15.22 18.61 -23.98
C TYR A 376 -14.47 19.33 -22.88
N ALA A 377 -14.12 18.60 -21.83
CA ALA A 377 -13.27 19.12 -20.78
C ALA A 377 -12.46 18.01 -20.11
N SER A 378 -11.32 18.40 -19.54
CA SER A 378 -10.54 17.55 -18.63
C SER A 378 -10.60 18.07 -17.21
N ALA A 379 -10.65 17.17 -16.24
CA ALA A 379 -10.50 17.45 -14.82
C ALA A 379 -9.20 16.84 -14.29
N PRO A 380 -8.77 17.15 -13.06
CA PRO A 380 -7.88 16.27 -12.30
C PRO A 380 -8.50 14.87 -12.20
N SER A 381 -7.67 13.81 -12.12
CA SER A 381 -8.18 12.54 -11.61
C SER A 381 -8.53 12.71 -10.14
N THR A 382 -9.67 12.21 -9.73
CA THR A 382 -10.05 12.12 -8.31
C THR A 382 -10.11 10.65 -7.92
N LYS A 383 -10.34 10.38 -6.64
CA LYS A 383 -10.62 9.03 -6.11
C LYS A 383 -12.05 8.96 -5.59
N ASP A 384 -12.68 7.80 -5.73
CA ASP A 384 -13.95 7.50 -5.08
C ASP A 384 -13.70 6.59 -3.88
N ALA A 385 -14.62 6.56 -2.90
CA ALA A 385 -14.62 5.46 -1.96
C ALA A 385 -15.10 4.18 -2.67
N PHE A 386 -14.83 3.01 -2.07
CA PHE A 386 -15.46 1.76 -2.49
C PHE A 386 -16.02 0.99 -1.29
N VAL A 387 -16.98 0.11 -1.57
CA VAL A 387 -17.50 -0.89 -0.64
C VAL A 387 -17.58 -2.23 -1.36
N THR A 388 -16.96 -3.25 -0.78
CA THR A 388 -16.95 -4.62 -1.30
C THR A 388 -17.43 -5.59 -0.23
N LYS A 389 -18.32 -6.52 -0.58
CA LYS A 389 -18.69 -7.69 0.24
C LYS A 389 -18.16 -8.95 -0.44
N LEU A 390 -17.49 -9.79 0.33
CA LEU A 390 -17.16 -11.17 -0.02
C LEU A 390 -17.97 -12.14 0.85
N ASP A 391 -18.19 -13.35 0.37
CA ASP A 391 -18.67 -14.47 1.20
C ASP A 391 -17.53 -15.06 2.05
N SER A 392 -17.86 -16.07 2.86
CA SER A 392 -16.92 -16.79 3.72
C SER A 392 -15.80 -17.51 2.95
N GLU A 393 -16.01 -17.79 1.66
CA GLU A 393 -15.04 -18.40 0.76
C GLU A 393 -14.22 -17.37 -0.03
N GLY A 394 -14.42 -16.07 0.22
CA GLY A 394 -13.66 -15.00 -0.42
C GLY A 394 -14.14 -14.62 -1.82
N ALA A 395 -15.25 -15.14 -2.31
CA ALA A 395 -15.80 -14.72 -3.60
C ALA A 395 -16.60 -13.42 -3.44
N VAL A 396 -16.46 -12.51 -4.41
CA VAL A 396 -17.18 -11.23 -4.38
C VAL A 396 -18.67 -11.48 -4.45
N VAL A 397 -19.41 -11.03 -3.45
CA VAL A 397 -20.88 -10.97 -3.44
C VAL A 397 -21.33 -9.74 -4.21
N PHE A 398 -20.88 -8.55 -3.78
CA PHE A 398 -21.00 -7.30 -4.54
C PHE A 398 -19.74 -6.45 -4.34
N SER A 399 -19.50 -5.51 -5.26
CA SER A 399 -18.46 -4.49 -5.13
C SER A 399 -18.88 -3.23 -5.89
N THR A 400 -18.86 -2.08 -5.24
CA THR A 400 -19.36 -0.81 -5.77
C THR A 400 -18.41 0.35 -5.44
N TYR A 401 -18.35 1.33 -6.34
CA TYR A 401 -17.87 2.66 -5.96
C TYR A 401 -18.87 3.33 -5.02
N LEU A 402 -18.43 4.38 -4.32
CA LEU A 402 -19.23 5.24 -3.46
C LEU A 402 -18.61 6.64 -3.47
N GLY A 403 -19.09 7.51 -4.36
CA GLY A 403 -18.51 8.84 -4.53
C GLY A 403 -19.31 9.75 -5.44
N GLY A 404 -18.88 11.00 -5.49
CA GLY A 404 -19.36 12.03 -6.40
C GLY A 404 -18.24 12.52 -7.32
N ALA A 405 -18.31 13.79 -7.70
CA ALA A 405 -17.47 14.37 -8.75
C ALA A 405 -16.02 14.69 -8.32
N SER A 406 -15.71 14.57 -7.02
CA SER A 406 -14.47 15.00 -6.36
C SER A 406 -13.90 13.88 -5.47
N ASP A 407 -12.79 14.14 -4.76
CA ASP A 407 -12.16 13.13 -3.89
C ASP A 407 -13.07 12.66 -2.75
N ASP A 408 -13.33 11.35 -2.71
CA ASP A 408 -14.11 10.65 -1.69
C ASP A 408 -13.32 9.45 -1.14
N SER A 409 -13.47 9.17 0.15
CA SER A 409 -12.71 8.09 0.81
C SER A 409 -13.42 7.55 2.04
N ALA A 410 -13.70 6.25 2.08
CA ALA A 410 -14.18 5.57 3.27
C ALA A 410 -13.01 5.34 4.23
N LYS A 411 -13.22 5.63 5.52
CA LYS A 411 -12.21 5.53 6.60
C LYS A 411 -12.61 4.58 7.72
N ALA A 412 -13.89 4.30 7.89
CA ALA A 412 -14.38 3.32 8.85
C ALA A 412 -15.66 2.65 8.34
N LEU A 413 -15.92 1.42 8.78
CA LEU A 413 -17.06 0.62 8.38
C LEU A 413 -17.56 -0.20 9.59
N SER A 414 -18.86 -0.43 9.69
CA SER A 414 -19.47 -1.37 10.65
C SER A 414 -20.73 -1.98 10.04
N ILE A 415 -21.09 -3.18 10.51
CA ILE A 415 -22.27 -3.91 10.03
C ILE A 415 -23.40 -3.80 11.03
N GLY A 416 -24.57 -3.43 10.53
CA GLY A 416 -25.81 -3.26 11.27
C GLY A 416 -26.39 -4.59 11.75
N GLN A 417 -27.09 -4.57 12.90
CA GLN A 417 -27.90 -5.71 13.36
C GLN A 417 -28.98 -6.17 12.35
N ASP A 418 -29.34 -5.29 11.41
CA ASP A 418 -30.26 -5.51 10.29
C ASP A 418 -29.55 -5.87 8.96
N GLY A 419 -28.23 -6.12 9.01
CA GLY A 419 -27.40 -6.41 7.83
C GLY A 419 -27.04 -5.18 6.99
N ALA A 420 -27.39 -3.97 7.42
CA ALA A 420 -26.99 -2.74 6.73
C ALA A 420 -25.49 -2.47 6.87
N ILE A 421 -24.90 -1.80 5.89
CA ILE A 421 -23.48 -1.46 5.89
C ILE A 421 -23.35 0.03 6.18
N LEU A 422 -22.73 0.34 7.31
CA LEU A 422 -22.56 1.71 7.81
C LEU A 422 -21.13 2.13 7.55
N VAL A 423 -20.93 3.07 6.63
CA VAL A 423 -19.61 3.54 6.19
C VAL A 423 -19.46 5.01 6.56
N ALA A 424 -18.32 5.38 7.14
CA ALA A 424 -17.98 6.78 7.34
C ALA A 424 -16.63 7.12 6.70
N GLY A 425 -16.48 8.39 6.32
CA GLY A 425 -15.33 8.84 5.56
C GLY A 425 -15.30 10.34 5.32
N THR A 426 -14.44 10.76 4.41
CA THR A 426 -14.27 12.15 3.99
C THR A 426 -14.71 12.33 2.55
N THR A 427 -15.35 13.47 2.26
CA THR A 427 -15.84 13.83 0.93
C THR A 427 -15.50 15.28 0.57
N GLN A 428 -15.05 15.48 -0.67
CA GLN A 428 -14.95 16.78 -1.34
C GLN A 428 -16.10 16.99 -2.34
N SER A 429 -17.00 16.01 -2.47
CA SER A 429 -18.12 15.99 -3.40
C SER A 429 -19.33 16.68 -2.79
N THR A 430 -19.60 17.93 -3.18
CA THR A 430 -20.83 18.66 -2.76
C THR A 430 -22.12 17.99 -3.26
N GLY A 431 -22.02 17.13 -4.28
CA GLY A 431 -23.08 16.28 -4.80
C GLY A 431 -22.94 14.80 -4.43
N PHE A 432 -22.47 14.49 -3.21
CA PHE A 432 -22.30 13.10 -2.75
C PHE A 432 -23.64 12.31 -2.82
N PRO A 433 -23.63 11.03 -3.24
CA PRO A 433 -24.87 10.28 -3.50
C PRO A 433 -25.81 10.14 -2.29
N ALA A 434 -27.12 10.19 -2.56
CA ALA A 434 -28.21 10.00 -1.59
C ALA A 434 -28.14 10.85 -0.31
N ALA A 435 -27.47 12.02 -0.36
CA ALA A 435 -27.33 12.91 0.78
C ALA A 435 -28.69 13.46 1.26
N VAL A 436 -29.00 13.27 2.55
CA VAL A 436 -29.97 14.10 3.26
C VAL A 436 -29.40 15.52 3.43
N ALA A 437 -30.23 16.48 3.80
CA ALA A 437 -29.81 17.88 3.96
C ALA A 437 -28.55 17.97 4.85
N PRO A 438 -27.47 18.65 4.39
CA PRO A 438 -26.18 18.62 5.08
C PRO A 438 -26.29 19.26 6.47
N TYR A 439 -25.81 18.54 7.49
CA TYR A 439 -25.73 19.09 8.84
C TYR A 439 -24.55 20.07 8.89
N ASN A 440 -24.89 21.35 9.06
CA ASN A 440 -23.94 22.46 9.07
C ASN A 440 -23.08 22.52 7.79
N GLY A 441 -23.75 22.62 6.64
CA GLY A 441 -23.09 22.88 5.34
C GLY A 441 -22.18 24.11 5.44
N GLY A 442 -20.88 23.87 5.35
CA GLY A 442 -19.85 24.88 5.53
C GLY A 442 -18.58 24.56 4.76
N ASP A 443 -17.73 25.57 4.63
CA ASP A 443 -16.80 25.72 3.50
C ASP A 443 -15.50 24.92 3.63
N ARG A 444 -15.44 23.97 4.58
CA ARG A 444 -14.33 23.03 4.80
C ARG A 444 -14.74 21.63 4.35
N LEU A 445 -13.73 20.79 4.09
CA LEU A 445 -13.88 19.35 3.82
C LEU A 445 -14.99 18.73 4.66
N ALA A 446 -15.94 18.03 4.03
CA ALA A 446 -17.03 17.38 4.74
C ALA A 446 -16.66 15.95 5.10
N SER A 447 -17.16 15.46 6.23
CA SER A 447 -17.26 14.03 6.48
C SER A 447 -18.59 13.51 5.96
N PHE A 448 -18.64 12.25 5.56
CA PHE A 448 -19.90 11.57 5.24
C PHE A 448 -20.14 10.37 6.16
N VAL A 449 -21.40 10.04 6.36
CA VAL A 449 -21.89 8.76 6.88
C VAL A 449 -22.86 8.20 5.85
N ALA A 450 -22.66 6.99 5.36
CA ALA A 450 -23.49 6.33 4.37
C ALA A 450 -24.08 5.05 4.95
N ARG A 451 -25.38 4.82 4.70
CA ARG A 451 -26.07 3.56 4.98
C ARG A 451 -26.41 2.88 3.66
N LEU A 452 -25.81 1.72 3.43
CA LEU A 452 -26.14 0.81 2.34
C LEU A 452 -26.94 -0.37 2.89
N ASP A 453 -27.83 -0.96 2.10
CA ASP A 453 -28.48 -2.22 2.45
C ASP A 453 -27.52 -3.42 2.32
N HIS A 454 -27.99 -4.60 2.72
CA HIS A 454 -27.24 -5.86 2.67
C HIS A 454 -26.83 -6.30 1.24
N THR A 455 -27.38 -5.67 0.20
CA THR A 455 -27.03 -5.90 -1.22
C THR A 455 -26.01 -4.89 -1.75
N GLY A 456 -25.57 -3.93 -0.92
CA GLY A 456 -24.66 -2.86 -1.33
C GLY A 456 -25.35 -1.67 -2.00
N ARG A 457 -26.68 -1.57 -1.92
CA ARG A 457 -27.40 -0.40 -2.44
C ARG A 457 -27.42 0.71 -1.42
N LEU A 458 -26.91 1.88 -1.79
CA LEU A 458 -26.99 3.08 -0.97
C LEU A 458 -28.46 3.52 -0.77
N GLU A 459 -28.90 3.58 0.48
CA GLU A 459 -30.23 4.09 0.85
C GLU A 459 -30.21 5.58 1.17
N ARG A 460 -29.18 6.02 1.92
CA ARG A 460 -28.99 7.42 2.33
C ARG A 460 -27.55 7.69 2.74
N SER A 461 -27.16 8.95 2.66
CA SER A 461 -25.97 9.47 3.32
C SER A 461 -26.27 10.76 4.09
N LEU A 462 -25.42 11.10 5.06
CA LEU A 462 -25.43 12.34 5.83
C LEU A 462 -24.08 13.01 5.64
N LEU A 463 -24.10 14.29 5.24
CA LEU A 463 -22.90 15.12 5.18
C LEU A 463 -22.77 15.95 6.46
N LEU A 464 -21.61 15.87 7.09
CA LEU A 464 -21.23 16.61 8.30
C LEU A 464 -20.11 17.60 7.92
N GLY A 465 -20.43 18.89 7.87
CA GLY A 465 -19.44 19.92 7.54
C GLY A 465 -18.36 20.07 8.62
N GLY A 466 -17.10 20.27 8.20
CA GLY A 466 -15.96 20.71 9.01
C GLY A 466 -15.59 19.91 10.27
N VAL A 467 -16.18 18.74 10.45
CA VAL A 467 -15.69 17.65 11.30
C VAL A 467 -14.94 16.63 10.46
N THR A 468 -14.00 15.91 11.07
CA THR A 468 -13.30 14.75 10.48
C THR A 468 -13.63 13.50 11.29
N ILE A 469 -14.43 12.58 10.73
CA ILE A 469 -14.69 11.29 11.37
C ILE A 469 -13.42 10.42 11.27
N SER A 470 -12.98 9.89 12.41
CA SER A 470 -11.82 9.00 12.51
C SER A 470 -12.12 7.69 13.24
N ALA A 471 -13.26 7.58 13.92
CA ALA A 471 -13.72 6.36 14.58
C ALA A 471 -15.25 6.19 14.42
N LEU A 472 -15.67 4.95 14.18
CA LEU A 472 -17.08 4.55 14.03
C LEU A 472 -17.29 3.18 14.69
N ALA A 473 -18.41 2.99 15.41
CA ALA A 473 -18.85 1.68 15.88
C ALA A 473 -20.39 1.65 16.02
N GLN A 474 -21.01 0.48 15.83
CA GLN A 474 -22.42 0.30 16.19
C GLN A 474 -22.55 -0.09 17.66
N ALA A 475 -23.45 0.57 18.39
CA ALA A 475 -23.81 0.21 19.75
C ALA A 475 -24.97 -0.80 19.81
N PRO A 476 -25.05 -1.64 20.86
CA PRO A 476 -26.21 -2.46 21.16
C PRO A 476 -27.51 -1.63 21.18
N GLY A 477 -28.51 -2.07 20.42
CA GLY A 477 -29.77 -1.35 20.21
C GLY A 477 -29.87 -0.57 18.89
N GLY A 478 -28.82 -0.53 18.07
CA GLY A 478 -28.85 0.02 16.71
C GLY A 478 -28.48 1.51 16.60
N ASP A 479 -27.91 2.10 17.66
CA ASP A 479 -27.35 3.45 17.58
C ASP A 479 -25.96 3.40 16.91
N LEU A 480 -25.62 4.40 16.10
CA LEU A 480 -24.29 4.55 15.49
C LEU A 480 -23.45 5.57 16.28
N LEU A 481 -22.26 5.16 16.71
CA LEU A 481 -21.29 5.99 17.42
C LEU A 481 -20.27 6.54 16.42
N LEU A 482 -20.01 7.84 16.48
CA LEU A 482 -19.03 8.54 15.64
C LEU A 482 -18.17 9.47 16.49
N ALA A 483 -16.87 9.49 16.24
CA ALA A 483 -15.96 10.40 16.91
C ALA A 483 -14.82 10.86 16.00
N GLY A 484 -14.21 12.00 16.33
CA GLY A 484 -13.07 12.55 15.61
C GLY A 484 -12.81 14.03 15.89
N GLY A 485 -12.25 14.75 14.93
CA GLY A 485 -11.88 16.16 15.06
C GLY A 485 -12.97 17.14 14.64
N ALA A 486 -13.02 18.32 15.24
CA ALA A 486 -13.93 19.42 14.92
C ALA A 486 -13.16 20.76 14.89
N ALA A 487 -13.48 21.62 13.92
CA ALA A 487 -12.92 22.98 13.86
C ALA A 487 -13.54 23.85 14.98
N GLY A 488 -12.70 24.37 15.89
CA GLY A 488 -13.17 24.90 17.17
C GLY A 488 -13.98 26.19 17.15
N ASP A 489 -13.86 26.98 16.07
CA ASP A 489 -14.37 28.35 16.03
C ASP A 489 -15.52 28.55 15.01
N ASP A 490 -16.09 27.48 14.46
CA ASP A 490 -17.24 27.58 13.54
C ASP A 490 -18.56 27.65 14.33
N PRO A 491 -19.28 28.79 14.33
CA PRO A 491 -20.52 28.97 15.09
C PRO A 491 -21.69 28.12 14.57
N ARG A 492 -21.51 27.36 13.47
CA ARG A 492 -22.50 26.39 13.00
C ARG A 492 -22.55 25.13 13.87
N TYR A 493 -21.51 24.78 14.64
CA TYR A 493 -21.57 23.61 15.53
C TYR A 493 -22.52 23.85 16.71
N THR A 494 -23.69 23.23 16.64
CA THR A 494 -24.73 23.25 17.67
C THR A 494 -24.53 22.19 18.76
N LEU A 495 -23.36 21.55 18.82
CA LEU A 495 -23.04 20.56 19.85
C LEU A 495 -22.63 21.24 21.16
N PRO A 496 -23.24 20.88 22.31
CA PRO A 496 -22.84 21.45 23.59
C PRO A 496 -21.43 20.97 23.98
N PRO A 497 -20.54 21.87 24.40
CA PRO A 497 -19.20 21.51 24.86
C PRO A 497 -19.23 20.91 26.27
N LEU A 498 -18.25 20.05 26.59
CA LEU A 498 -18.07 19.51 27.95
C LEU A 498 -17.59 20.57 28.96
N ALA A 499 -16.83 21.57 28.52
CA ALA A 499 -16.26 22.62 29.36
C ALA A 499 -16.18 23.96 28.58
N SER A 500 -15.82 25.05 29.27
CA SER A 500 -15.66 26.37 28.65
C SER A 500 -14.49 26.40 27.66
N PRO A 501 -14.58 27.11 26.51
CA PRO A 501 -13.51 27.15 25.51
C PRO A 501 -12.18 27.72 26.04
N SER A 502 -11.10 26.96 25.88
CA SER A 502 -9.88 27.51 25.26
C SER A 502 -10.09 27.45 23.73
N ALA A 503 -9.56 28.43 23.01
CA ALA A 503 -9.89 28.61 21.59
C ALA A 503 -9.17 27.60 20.67
N GLU A 504 -9.69 27.46 19.44
CA GLU A 504 -9.01 26.98 18.21
C GLU A 504 -9.07 25.47 17.82
N ALA A 505 -9.31 24.47 18.69
CA ALA A 505 -9.54 23.07 18.24
C ALA A 505 -10.27 22.15 19.26
N TRP A 506 -11.17 21.26 18.79
CA TRP A 506 -11.91 20.31 19.64
C TRP A 506 -11.98 18.91 19.02
N HIS A 507 -12.09 17.87 19.85
CA HIS A 507 -12.69 16.59 19.43
C HIS A 507 -14.22 16.63 19.56
N PHE A 508 -14.92 15.76 18.84
CA PHE A 508 -16.36 15.55 18.99
C PHE A 508 -16.69 14.08 19.23
N PHE A 509 -17.86 13.88 19.85
CA PHE A 509 -18.58 12.61 19.89
C PHE A 509 -20.02 12.84 19.44
N LEU A 510 -20.52 11.96 18.57
CA LEU A 510 -21.88 11.98 18.02
C LEU A 510 -22.50 10.58 18.14
N ARG A 511 -23.80 10.56 18.43
CA ARG A 511 -24.64 9.36 18.40
C ARG A 511 -25.80 9.57 17.44
N LEU A 512 -25.96 8.69 16.47
CA LEU A 512 -27.05 8.71 15.48
C LEU A 512 -27.97 7.49 15.63
N ASP A 513 -29.21 7.55 15.16
CA ASP A 513 -29.97 6.33 14.83
C ASP A 513 -29.39 5.75 13.52
N ALA A 514 -28.96 4.48 13.51
CA ALA A 514 -28.30 3.93 12.34
C ALA A 514 -29.23 3.69 11.12
N ARG A 515 -30.56 3.80 11.27
CA ARG A 515 -31.54 3.57 10.20
C ARG A 515 -31.81 4.84 9.41
N ASP A 516 -32.00 5.96 10.08
CA ASP A 516 -32.31 7.24 9.44
C ASP A 516 -31.16 8.28 9.48
N LEU A 517 -30.07 7.98 10.19
CA LEU A 517 -28.92 8.87 10.41
C LEU A 517 -29.27 10.17 11.15
N SER A 518 -30.41 10.24 11.84
CA SER A 518 -30.75 11.38 12.69
C SER A 518 -29.83 11.47 13.90
N ILE A 519 -29.41 12.69 14.27
CA ILE A 519 -28.56 12.93 15.44
C ILE A 519 -29.42 12.79 16.70
N LEU A 520 -29.08 11.80 17.53
CA LEU A 520 -29.71 11.57 18.84
C LEU A 520 -29.09 12.49 19.89
N HIS A 521 -27.75 12.58 19.92
CA HIS A 521 -27.01 13.57 20.71
C HIS A 521 -25.57 13.72 20.24
N GLY A 522 -24.86 14.71 20.78
CA GLY A 522 -23.41 14.84 20.67
C GLY A 522 -22.80 15.78 21.70
N ARG A 523 -21.47 15.81 21.74
CA ARG A 523 -20.64 16.65 22.64
C ARG A 523 -19.37 17.10 21.91
N LEU A 524 -18.88 18.29 22.24
CA LEU A 524 -17.49 18.68 21.98
C LEU A 524 -16.65 18.40 23.23
N ILE A 525 -15.48 17.78 23.06
CA ILE A 525 -14.73 17.12 24.15
C ILE A 525 -13.49 17.92 24.61
N GLY A 526 -13.02 18.88 23.81
CA GLY A 526 -11.79 19.67 24.04
C GLY A 526 -10.63 19.19 23.16
N GLY A 527 -9.47 19.88 23.18
CA GLY A 527 -8.32 19.53 22.32
C GLY A 527 -7.17 20.56 22.34
N PHE A 528 -6.00 20.16 21.82
CA PHE A 528 -4.76 20.96 21.81
C PHE A 528 -4.21 21.21 20.39
N PHE A 529 -3.77 22.44 20.11
CA PHE A 529 -3.40 22.93 18.77
C PHE A 529 -2.23 22.17 18.10
N ALA A 530 -1.22 21.74 18.86
CA ALA A 530 0.09 21.39 18.29
C ALA A 530 0.21 19.98 17.67
N ARG A 531 -0.80 19.11 17.80
CA ARG A 531 -0.79 17.78 17.17
C ARG A 531 -2.19 17.41 16.71
N SER A 532 -2.32 17.04 15.44
CA SER A 532 -3.54 16.49 14.84
C SER A 532 -3.80 15.03 15.29
N SER A 533 -3.70 14.76 16.59
CA SER A 533 -4.05 13.44 17.17
C SER A 533 -5.57 13.34 17.24
N PRO A 534 -6.22 12.48 16.44
CA PRO A 534 -7.66 12.34 16.44
C PRO A 534 -8.12 11.41 17.56
N VAL A 535 -9.43 11.30 17.75
CA VAL A 535 -10.02 10.12 18.41
C VAL A 535 -9.66 8.90 17.56
N ARG A 536 -8.98 7.90 18.12
CA ARG A 536 -8.40 6.81 17.32
C ARG A 536 -9.33 5.60 17.19
N SER A 537 -10.22 5.38 18.15
CA SER A 537 -11.15 4.26 18.14
C SER A 537 -12.30 4.50 19.12
N VAL A 538 -13.44 3.86 18.85
CA VAL A 538 -14.67 3.92 19.66
C VAL A 538 -15.29 2.52 19.74
N ALA A 539 -15.84 2.17 20.90
CA ALA A 539 -16.56 0.92 21.13
C ALA A 539 -17.77 1.15 22.07
N ALA A 540 -18.60 0.12 22.27
CA ALA A 540 -19.77 0.18 23.15
C ALA A 540 -19.89 -1.07 24.03
N ASP A 541 -20.39 -0.90 25.26
CA ASP A 541 -20.85 -2.02 26.11
C ASP A 541 -22.31 -2.40 25.82
N SER A 542 -22.78 -3.48 26.43
CA SER A 542 -24.12 -4.06 26.31
C SER A 542 -25.26 -3.09 26.66
N GLU A 543 -25.00 -2.13 27.56
CA GLU A 543 -25.92 -1.04 27.92
C GLU A 543 -25.97 0.07 26.84
N GLY A 544 -24.99 0.10 25.95
CA GLY A 544 -24.81 1.10 24.92
C GLY A 544 -24.05 2.35 25.38
N ASN A 545 -23.31 2.29 26.49
CA ASN A 545 -22.35 3.32 26.85
C ASN A 545 -21.19 3.30 25.84
N ALA A 546 -20.67 4.47 25.49
CA ALA A 546 -19.62 4.62 24.48
C ALA A 546 -18.25 4.82 25.13
N TYR A 547 -17.25 4.08 24.68
CA TYR A 547 -15.86 4.20 25.11
C TYR A 547 -15.04 4.80 23.96
N LEU A 548 -14.28 5.86 24.22
CA LEU A 548 -13.45 6.55 23.24
C LEU A 548 -12.00 6.55 23.70
N VAL A 549 -11.07 6.22 22.80
CA VAL A 549 -9.62 6.35 23.02
C VAL A 549 -8.98 7.34 22.06
N GLY A 550 -8.00 8.09 22.55
CA GLY A 550 -7.36 9.20 21.83
C GLY A 550 -6.47 10.01 22.75
N VAL A 551 -6.34 11.31 22.50
CA VAL A 551 -5.69 12.26 23.42
C VAL A 551 -6.64 13.43 23.60
N PHE A 552 -7.20 13.58 24.79
CA PHE A 552 -8.24 14.55 25.11
C PHE A 552 -7.75 15.52 26.19
N GLU A 553 -8.02 16.81 26.02
CA GLU A 553 -7.64 17.87 26.96
C GLU A 553 -8.87 18.69 27.33
N SER A 554 -9.20 18.73 28.61
CA SER A 554 -10.38 19.43 29.14
C SER A 554 -10.24 19.66 30.65
N PRO A 555 -10.70 20.81 31.19
CA PRO A 555 -10.70 21.08 32.62
C PRO A 555 -11.29 19.92 33.45
N GLY A 556 -10.57 19.55 34.52
CA GLY A 556 -10.94 18.46 35.43
C GLY A 556 -10.53 17.05 34.98
N PHE A 557 -9.84 16.87 33.85
CA PHE A 557 -9.28 15.56 33.46
C PHE A 557 -8.05 15.19 34.30
N PRO A 558 -7.82 13.89 34.61
CA PRO A 558 -6.91 13.47 35.68
C PRO A 558 -5.41 13.68 35.42
N GLY A 559 -4.99 13.76 34.16
CA GLY A 559 -3.62 14.10 33.76
C GLY A 559 -2.56 13.01 33.96
N PRO A 560 -1.40 13.13 33.27
CA PRO A 560 -0.22 12.32 33.58
C PRO A 560 0.43 12.78 34.90
N PRO A 561 0.83 11.85 35.78
CA PRO A 561 1.64 12.20 36.95
C PRO A 561 2.96 12.88 36.53
N LEU A 562 3.33 13.98 37.20
CA LEU A 562 4.61 14.69 37.07
C LEU A 562 4.82 15.57 35.80
N SER A 563 3.77 15.93 35.06
CA SER A 563 3.84 16.92 33.98
C SER A 563 3.61 18.36 34.49
N GLU A 564 4.65 19.21 34.46
CA GLU A 564 4.49 20.66 34.75
C GLU A 564 3.89 21.46 33.58
N PHE A 565 3.80 20.88 32.38
CA PHE A 565 3.48 21.62 31.15
C PHE A 565 2.07 21.37 30.60
N LEU A 566 1.44 20.22 30.90
CA LEU A 566 0.07 19.87 30.50
C LEU A 566 -0.56 18.97 31.60
N PRO A 567 -1.37 19.52 32.53
CA PRO A 567 -1.84 18.79 33.71
C PRO A 567 -3.24 18.17 33.60
N GLU A 568 -4.08 18.53 32.62
CA GLU A 568 -5.50 18.10 32.55
C GLU A 568 -5.80 17.33 31.25
N GLN A 569 -5.23 16.12 31.15
CA GLN A 569 -5.40 15.24 29.98
C GLN A 569 -5.95 13.86 30.33
N ALA A 570 -6.73 13.31 29.41
CA ALA A 570 -7.22 11.93 29.42
C ALA A 570 -6.94 11.27 28.07
N ASN A 571 -6.85 9.96 28.02
CA ASN A 571 -6.71 9.18 26.78
C ASN A 571 -7.74 8.03 26.67
N LEU A 572 -8.59 7.87 27.68
CA LEU A 572 -9.79 7.04 27.69
C LEU A 572 -10.97 7.82 28.31
N LEU A 573 -12.11 7.84 27.62
CA LEU A 573 -13.37 8.42 28.09
C LEU A 573 -14.50 7.38 27.99
N LYS A 574 -15.41 7.35 28.97
CA LYS A 574 -16.68 6.61 28.93
C LYS A 574 -17.85 7.59 28.98
N PHE A 575 -18.77 7.50 28.01
CA PHE A 575 -20.02 8.25 27.97
C PHE A 575 -21.22 7.32 28.15
N SER A 576 -22.23 7.79 28.87
CA SER A 576 -23.51 7.07 28.98
C SER A 576 -24.22 6.97 27.64
N ARG A 577 -25.23 6.08 27.54
CA ARG A 577 -26.10 6.05 26.36
C ARG A 577 -26.75 7.40 26.02
N THR A 578 -26.97 8.27 27.02
CA THR A 578 -27.56 9.62 26.88
C THR A 578 -26.53 10.74 26.63
N GLY A 579 -25.23 10.44 26.56
CA GLY A 579 -24.17 11.42 26.29
C GLY A 579 -23.69 12.21 27.51
N GLU A 580 -23.86 11.66 28.71
CA GLU A 580 -23.21 12.14 29.95
C GLU A 580 -21.82 11.52 30.06
N LEU A 581 -20.82 12.29 30.51
CA LEU A 581 -19.47 11.74 30.75
C LEU A 581 -19.48 10.96 32.07
N LEU A 582 -19.32 9.63 31.99
CA LEU A 582 -19.30 8.74 33.16
C LEU A 582 -17.89 8.60 33.76
N ALA A 583 -16.86 8.58 32.91
CA ALA A 583 -15.47 8.49 33.36
C ALA A 583 -14.51 9.16 32.37
N ALA A 584 -13.45 9.77 32.92
CA ALA A 584 -12.23 10.12 32.21
C ALA A 584 -11.04 9.45 32.91
N ARG A 585 -10.10 8.90 32.13
CA ARG A 585 -8.92 8.20 32.61
C ARG A 585 -7.69 8.58 31.80
N TRP A 586 -6.55 8.62 32.47
CA TRP A 586 -5.24 8.61 31.85
C TRP A 586 -4.64 7.21 32.00
N LEU A 587 -4.17 6.64 30.89
CA LEU A 587 -3.61 5.29 30.76
C LEU A 587 -2.08 5.36 30.61
N PRO A 588 -1.34 4.35 31.11
CA PRO A 588 0.12 4.30 31.02
C PRO A 588 0.64 4.07 29.60
N SER A 589 -0.17 3.57 28.67
CA SER A 589 0.14 3.38 27.25
C SER A 589 -0.53 4.45 26.38
N ASP A 590 -0.04 4.66 25.16
CA ASP A 590 -0.66 5.54 24.16
C ASP A 590 -1.68 4.73 23.33
N PRO A 591 -3.01 4.85 23.57
CA PRO A 591 -3.99 3.88 23.10
C PRO A 591 -4.36 4.09 21.62
N VAL A 592 -4.37 3.02 20.81
CA VAL A 592 -4.63 3.06 19.37
C VAL A 592 -5.98 2.42 18.99
N ARG A 593 -6.40 1.38 19.72
CA ARG A 593 -7.68 0.69 19.51
C ARG A 593 -8.37 0.34 20.82
N ILE A 594 -9.70 0.29 20.80
CA ILE A 594 -10.53 -0.21 21.88
C ILE A 594 -11.52 -1.25 21.35
N ALA A 595 -11.73 -2.32 22.11
CA ALA A 595 -12.74 -3.34 21.86
C ALA A 595 -13.44 -3.68 23.18
N VAL A 596 -14.66 -4.19 23.10
CA VAL A 596 -15.45 -4.63 24.27
C VAL A 596 -15.99 -6.03 23.95
N ASP A 597 -15.84 -6.97 24.88
CA ASP A 597 -16.37 -8.33 24.72
C ASP A 597 -17.83 -8.47 25.20
N ALA A 598 -18.37 -9.69 25.10
CA ALA A 598 -19.76 -9.98 25.49
C ALA A 598 -20.01 -9.92 27.01
N ASP A 599 -18.96 -9.91 27.82
CA ASP A 599 -19.00 -9.75 29.28
C ASP A 599 -18.71 -8.29 29.70
N ASP A 600 -18.76 -7.36 28.73
CA ASP A 600 -18.42 -5.94 28.85
C ASP A 600 -16.97 -5.66 29.31
N SER A 601 -16.06 -6.63 29.20
CA SER A 601 -14.64 -6.38 29.43
C SER A 601 -14.08 -5.47 28.35
N VAL A 602 -13.32 -4.46 28.76
CA VAL A 602 -12.77 -3.44 27.86
C VAL A 602 -11.31 -3.74 27.57
N PHE A 603 -10.96 -3.93 26.30
CA PHE A 603 -9.59 -4.16 25.83
C PHE A 603 -9.08 -2.92 25.11
N ILE A 604 -7.85 -2.51 25.43
CA ILE A 604 -7.23 -1.32 24.84
C ILE A 604 -5.83 -1.69 24.36
N ALA A 605 -5.64 -1.72 23.04
CA ALA A 605 -4.34 -1.91 22.42
C ALA A 605 -3.68 -0.54 22.14
N GLY A 606 -2.39 -0.42 22.42
CA GLY A 606 -1.64 0.83 22.29
C GLY A 606 -0.13 0.64 22.30
N LEU A 607 0.62 1.74 22.24
CA LEU A 607 2.07 1.71 22.41
C LEU A 607 2.43 1.73 23.91
N ALA A 608 3.23 0.77 24.35
CA ALA A 608 3.70 0.67 25.73
C ALA A 608 4.48 1.93 26.16
N SER A 609 4.38 2.34 27.42
CA SER A 609 5.21 3.43 27.96
C SER A 609 5.73 3.14 29.37
N VAL A 610 6.81 3.84 29.74
CA VAL A 610 7.68 3.56 30.88
C VAL A 610 7.09 3.83 32.28
N LEU A 611 5.80 4.18 32.37
CA LEU A 611 5.11 4.56 33.61
C LEU A 611 4.43 3.39 34.35
N ASN A 612 4.49 2.15 33.84
CA ASN A 612 3.87 0.98 34.49
C ASN A 612 4.81 0.28 35.53
N PRO A 613 4.36 -0.16 36.73
CA PRO A 613 5.25 -0.55 37.84
C PRO A 613 5.86 -1.97 37.85
N VAL A 614 5.70 -2.79 36.81
CA VAL A 614 5.94 -4.26 36.88
C VAL A 614 7.06 -4.73 35.93
N TYR A 615 7.89 -5.69 36.39
CA TYR A 615 8.90 -6.56 35.67
C TYR A 615 10.37 -6.07 35.44
N ASN A 616 11.42 -6.94 35.60
CA ASN A 616 12.87 -6.59 35.86
C ASN A 616 14.02 -7.44 35.17
N GLY A 617 14.79 -6.94 34.16
CA GLY A 617 15.57 -7.76 33.14
C GLY A 617 16.57 -7.01 32.19
N ARG A 618 16.66 -7.25 30.85
CA ARG A 618 17.64 -6.60 29.90
C ARG A 618 17.37 -6.58 28.36
N ILE A 619 17.49 -5.39 27.73
CA ILE A 619 17.36 -5.05 26.28
C ILE A 619 18.67 -5.24 25.45
N ASP A 620 18.56 -5.54 24.14
CA ASP A 620 19.62 -5.50 23.09
C ASP A 620 19.61 -4.14 22.35
N THR A 621 20.76 -3.60 21.96
CA THR A 621 20.91 -2.24 21.41
C THR A 621 21.52 -2.18 20.01
N THR A 622 21.24 -3.17 19.16
CA THR A 622 21.75 -3.25 17.77
C THR A 622 20.84 -2.60 16.72
N CYS A 623 19.62 -2.21 17.09
CA CYS A 623 18.67 -1.50 16.20
C CYS A 623 19.10 -0.03 15.94
N PRO A 624 18.85 0.56 14.75
CA PRO A 624 19.11 1.99 14.48
C PRO A 624 18.17 2.97 15.22
N HIS A 625 17.24 2.47 16.03
CA HIS A 625 16.26 3.23 16.83
C HIS A 625 16.13 2.62 18.24
N ASP A 626 15.82 3.44 19.24
CA ASP A 626 15.62 2.98 20.63
C ASP A 626 14.34 2.11 20.77
N SER A 627 14.47 0.80 21.05
CA SER A 627 13.30 -0.11 21.15
C SER A 627 13.57 -1.47 21.84
N GLY A 628 12.48 -2.19 22.17
CA GLY A 628 12.43 -3.61 22.53
C GLY A 628 12.09 -3.94 24.01
N PHE A 629 11.31 -5.01 24.27
CA PHE A 629 11.81 -6.24 24.91
C PHE A 629 10.79 -7.40 25.09
N LEU A 630 11.31 -8.64 25.16
CA LEU A 630 10.66 -9.83 25.73
C LEU A 630 11.00 -10.02 27.21
N GLY A 631 10.12 -9.55 28.09
CA GLY A 631 10.20 -9.80 29.53
C GLY A 631 10.31 -8.50 30.32
N THR A 632 11.51 -8.14 30.72
CA THR A 632 11.76 -7.58 32.05
C THR A 632 12.77 -6.39 32.03
N ARG A 633 12.63 -5.35 32.89
CA ARG A 633 13.32 -4.02 32.82
C ARG A 633 14.32 -3.65 33.97
N PRO A 634 15.64 -3.40 33.77
CA PRO A 634 16.60 -3.09 34.84
C PRO A 634 16.65 -1.60 35.23
N GLN A 635 17.25 -1.27 36.39
CA GLN A 635 17.05 0.00 37.12
C GLN A 635 17.52 1.34 36.48
N ASN A 636 18.24 1.39 35.36
CA ASN A 636 18.77 2.65 34.80
C ASN A 636 18.84 2.61 33.26
N ARG A 637 17.97 3.34 32.51
CA ARG A 637 18.10 3.79 31.08
C ARG A 637 16.85 4.58 30.54
N PRO A 638 16.82 5.14 29.29
CA PRO A 638 16.00 6.32 28.88
C PRO A 638 14.51 6.06 28.51
N PRO A 639 13.73 7.09 28.08
CA PRO A 639 12.29 7.16 28.33
C PRO A 639 11.31 6.76 27.21
N LEU A 640 11.71 6.09 26.12
CA LEU A 640 10.79 5.67 25.05
C LEU A 640 10.97 4.18 24.71
N MET A 641 9.89 3.41 24.85
CA MET A 641 9.73 2.05 24.31
C MET A 641 8.55 2.12 23.34
N THR A 642 8.54 1.33 22.26
CA THR A 642 7.60 1.53 21.14
C THR A 642 6.95 0.23 20.65
N ASP A 643 6.65 -0.64 21.61
CA ASP A 643 6.16 -2.00 21.39
C ASP A 643 4.66 -2.09 21.77
N VAL A 644 4.00 -3.20 21.44
CA VAL A 644 2.56 -3.38 21.68
C VAL A 644 2.28 -3.56 23.17
N SER A 645 1.30 -2.82 23.68
CA SER A 645 0.63 -3.03 24.97
C SER A 645 -0.86 -3.31 24.74
N VAL A 646 -1.42 -4.27 25.48
CA VAL A 646 -2.86 -4.54 25.57
C VAL A 646 -3.29 -4.54 27.04
N LEU A 647 -4.12 -3.57 27.42
CA LEU A 647 -4.74 -3.48 28.73
C LEU A 647 -6.14 -4.11 28.70
N LYS A 648 -6.49 -4.91 29.71
CA LYS A 648 -7.88 -5.32 29.99
C LYS A 648 -8.42 -4.55 31.20
N PHE A 649 -9.64 -4.03 31.13
CA PHE A 649 -10.37 -3.40 32.23
C PHE A 649 -11.74 -4.05 32.43
N THR A 650 -12.27 -3.94 33.64
CA THR A 650 -13.69 -4.09 33.96
C THR A 650 -14.51 -2.87 33.47
N PRO A 651 -15.85 -2.97 33.33
CA PRO A 651 -16.69 -1.90 32.78
C PRO A 651 -16.68 -0.56 33.55
N ASP A 652 -16.21 -0.59 34.80
CA ASP A 652 -16.05 0.56 35.71
C ASP A 652 -14.78 1.39 35.47
N LEU A 653 -13.80 0.82 34.75
CA LEU A 653 -12.50 1.44 34.42
C LEU A 653 -11.67 1.86 35.65
N ASP A 654 -11.81 1.18 36.79
CA ASP A 654 -11.10 1.56 38.02
C ASP A 654 -9.62 1.15 38.02
N ASN A 655 -9.32 -0.12 37.67
CA ASN A 655 -7.95 -0.63 37.54
C ASN A 655 -7.88 -1.62 36.37
N PRO A 656 -6.72 -1.74 35.67
CA PRO A 656 -6.54 -2.80 34.69
C PRO A 656 -6.48 -4.16 35.39
N VAL A 657 -7.19 -5.14 34.82
CA VAL A 657 -7.16 -6.55 35.21
C VAL A 657 -5.80 -7.16 34.88
N TYR A 658 -5.25 -6.84 33.71
CA TYR A 658 -3.89 -7.16 33.29
C TYR A 658 -3.38 -6.16 32.24
N GLU A 659 -2.05 -6.16 32.03
CA GLU A 659 -1.40 -5.67 30.81
C GLU A 659 -0.64 -6.83 30.16
N ALA A 660 -0.81 -7.01 28.85
CA ALA A 660 -0.02 -7.93 28.04
C ALA A 660 0.86 -7.14 27.06
N LEU A 661 2.14 -7.48 26.98
CA LEU A 661 3.12 -6.79 26.13
C LEU A 661 3.61 -7.71 25.01
N LEU A 662 3.85 -7.17 23.81
CA LEU A 662 4.40 -7.89 22.66
C LEU A 662 5.34 -6.99 21.85
N GLY A 663 6.60 -7.42 21.70
CA GLY A 663 7.62 -6.70 20.95
C GLY A 663 8.91 -7.51 20.85
N GLY A 664 9.77 -7.14 19.90
CA GLY A 664 11.07 -7.78 19.66
C GLY A 664 12.26 -6.90 20.05
N ALA A 665 13.24 -6.80 19.15
CA ALA A 665 14.46 -5.98 19.30
C ALA A 665 14.36 -4.60 18.63
N CYS A 666 13.31 -4.35 17.84
CA CYS A 666 13.02 -3.04 17.25
C CYS A 666 11.54 -2.66 17.51
N ARG A 667 11.11 -1.51 17.00
CA ARG A 667 9.75 -0.96 17.17
C ARG A 667 8.66 -1.84 16.54
N ASP A 668 7.60 -2.11 17.31
CA ASP A 668 6.41 -2.88 16.89
C ASP A 668 5.10 -2.16 17.26
N ILE A 669 4.33 -1.73 16.26
CA ILE A 669 3.18 -0.81 16.40
C ILE A 669 1.86 -1.57 16.20
N PRO A 670 0.92 -1.58 17.17
CA PRO A 670 -0.43 -2.07 16.90
C PRO A 670 -1.19 -1.05 16.06
N LEU A 671 -1.84 -1.50 14.98
CA LEU A 671 -2.69 -0.66 14.14
C LEU A 671 -4.16 -1.01 14.26
N ASP A 672 -4.51 -2.28 14.41
CA ASP A 672 -5.90 -2.73 14.46
C ASP A 672 -6.12 -3.90 15.44
N MET A 673 -7.37 -4.08 15.90
CA MET A 673 -7.73 -5.06 16.92
C MET A 673 -9.17 -5.53 16.74
N ALA A 674 -9.40 -6.83 16.86
CA ALA A 674 -10.72 -7.46 16.77
C ALA A 674 -10.87 -8.62 17.76
N LEU A 675 -12.09 -9.03 18.07
CA LEU A 675 -12.37 -10.30 18.75
C LEU A 675 -12.67 -11.38 17.71
N ASP A 676 -12.19 -12.61 17.95
CA ASP A 676 -12.56 -13.79 17.16
C ASP A 676 -13.82 -14.48 17.72
N GLY A 677 -14.43 -15.37 16.92
CA GLY A 677 -15.65 -16.11 17.31
C GLY A 677 -15.51 -17.03 18.53
N SER A 678 -14.29 -17.29 19.00
CA SER A 678 -14.00 -18.06 20.22
C SER A 678 -13.71 -17.16 21.45
N GLY A 679 -13.82 -15.84 21.30
CA GLY A 679 -13.53 -14.87 22.35
C GLY A 679 -12.04 -14.55 22.53
N GLY A 680 -11.17 -14.96 21.61
CA GLY A 680 -9.77 -14.53 21.57
C GLY A 680 -9.62 -13.12 21.00
N LEU A 681 -8.59 -12.40 21.42
CA LEU A 681 -8.32 -11.04 20.96
C LEU A 681 -7.21 -11.05 19.89
N LEU A 682 -7.56 -10.63 18.68
CA LEU A 682 -6.68 -10.51 17.53
C LEU A 682 -6.07 -9.10 17.51
N ILE A 683 -4.76 -9.02 17.26
CA ILE A 683 -4.02 -7.77 17.07
C ILE A 683 -3.33 -7.83 15.72
N ALA A 684 -3.39 -6.74 14.96
CA ALA A 684 -2.66 -6.56 13.71
C ALA A 684 -1.87 -5.24 13.75
N GLY A 685 -0.70 -5.23 13.14
CA GLY A 685 0.21 -4.11 13.28
C GLY A 685 1.43 -4.17 12.37
N GLU A 686 2.35 -3.24 12.58
CA GLU A 686 3.54 -3.06 11.77
C GLU A 686 4.81 -3.10 12.63
N GLY A 687 5.73 -3.98 12.26
CA GLY A 687 6.97 -4.24 12.99
C GLY A 687 8.22 -3.99 12.17
N TYR A 688 9.28 -3.58 12.88
CA TYR A 688 10.66 -3.54 12.39
C TYR A 688 11.55 -4.57 13.09
N SER A 689 11.05 -5.26 14.11
CA SER A 689 11.78 -6.32 14.81
C SER A 689 12.24 -7.42 13.86
N ASP A 690 13.33 -8.09 14.26
CA ASP A 690 13.73 -9.44 13.83
C ASP A 690 14.49 -10.09 15.00
N PRO A 691 13.93 -11.09 15.72
CA PRO A 691 12.56 -11.56 15.66
C PRO A 691 11.61 -10.76 16.57
N LEU A 692 10.37 -10.55 16.12
CA LEU A 692 9.19 -10.52 16.98
C LEU A 692 9.08 -11.94 17.60
N PRO A 693 8.82 -12.11 18.90
CA PRO A 693 8.63 -13.43 19.52
C PRO A 693 7.76 -14.37 18.67
N PRO A 694 8.31 -15.43 18.07
CA PRO A 694 7.52 -16.41 17.36
C PRO A 694 6.81 -17.26 18.43
N LEU A 695 5.54 -16.93 18.66
CA LEU A 695 4.63 -17.78 19.40
C LEU A 695 3.84 -18.55 18.35
N GLY A 696 4.24 -19.79 18.07
CA GLY A 696 3.73 -20.58 16.95
C GLY A 696 4.49 -20.35 15.64
N ALA A 697 3.83 -20.60 14.52
CA ALA A 697 4.47 -20.67 13.20
C ALA A 697 5.00 -19.33 12.69
N ALA A 698 6.18 -19.36 12.06
CA ALA A 698 6.60 -18.28 11.17
C ALA A 698 5.85 -18.37 9.82
N LEU A 699 5.01 -17.37 9.53
CA LEU A 699 4.38 -17.22 8.23
C LEU A 699 5.35 -16.52 7.28
N SER A 700 5.74 -17.21 6.20
CA SER A 700 6.79 -16.79 5.27
C SER A 700 8.20 -16.72 5.90
N PRO A 701 9.28 -16.77 5.09
CA PRO A 701 10.62 -16.51 5.61
C PRO A 701 10.69 -15.08 6.16
N PRO A 702 11.48 -14.82 7.23
CA PRO A 702 11.68 -13.48 7.73
C PRO A 702 12.20 -12.58 6.58
N PRO A 703 11.48 -11.50 6.21
CA PRO A 703 11.94 -10.61 5.15
C PRO A 703 13.21 -9.88 5.59
N LEU A 704 13.97 -9.36 4.61
CA LEU A 704 15.32 -8.83 4.82
C LEU A 704 15.39 -7.86 6.03
N PRO A 705 16.49 -7.91 6.83
CA PRO A 705 16.66 -7.03 7.97
C PRO A 705 16.46 -5.55 7.62
N ASN A 706 15.86 -4.79 8.55
CA ASN A 706 15.52 -3.37 8.43
C ASN A 706 14.39 -3.02 7.43
N GLN A 707 13.58 -3.99 6.98
CA GLN A 707 12.33 -3.69 6.26
C GLN A 707 11.13 -3.59 7.22
N LYS A 708 10.15 -2.76 6.85
CA LYS A 708 8.84 -2.65 7.49
C LYS A 708 8.00 -3.89 7.16
N LYS A 709 7.35 -4.50 8.16
CA LYS A 709 6.64 -5.79 8.04
C LYS A 709 5.25 -5.66 8.64
N GLY A 710 4.24 -6.29 8.03
CA GLY A 710 2.99 -6.56 8.75
C GLY A 710 3.22 -7.64 9.81
N PHE A 711 2.45 -7.64 10.89
CA PHE A 711 2.33 -8.76 11.82
C PHE A 711 0.89 -8.96 12.27
N TYR A 712 0.59 -10.17 12.74
CA TYR A 712 -0.59 -10.49 13.51
C TYR A 712 -0.20 -11.20 14.81
N ALA A 713 -1.05 -11.09 15.82
CA ALA A 713 -0.92 -11.81 17.07
C ALA A 713 -2.30 -12.10 17.67
N ARG A 714 -2.36 -13.08 18.58
CA ARG A 714 -3.59 -13.52 19.24
C ARG A 714 -3.37 -13.67 20.74
N LEU A 715 -4.17 -12.95 21.52
CA LEU A 715 -4.14 -12.90 22.98
C LEU A 715 -5.35 -13.64 23.57
N SER A 716 -5.12 -14.41 24.62
CA SER A 716 -6.18 -14.93 25.49
C SER A 716 -6.79 -13.80 26.32
N THR A 717 -8.09 -13.58 26.18
CA THR A 717 -8.86 -12.55 26.90
C THR A 717 -9.06 -12.86 28.38
N THR A 718 -8.83 -14.10 28.81
CA THR A 718 -9.04 -14.55 30.19
C THR A 718 -7.86 -14.22 31.10
N ASP A 719 -6.64 -14.54 30.65
CA ASP A 719 -5.41 -14.53 31.46
C ASP A 719 -4.30 -13.65 30.87
N GLY A 720 -4.51 -13.02 29.71
CA GLY A 720 -3.52 -12.14 29.07
C GLY A 720 -2.32 -12.89 28.50
N VAL A 721 -2.44 -14.20 28.24
CA VAL A 721 -1.37 -15.00 27.61
C VAL A 721 -1.46 -14.91 26.08
N TRP A 722 -0.35 -14.57 25.43
CA TRP A 722 -0.24 -14.62 23.97
C TRP A 722 -0.22 -16.07 23.48
N THR A 723 -1.13 -16.41 22.57
CA THR A 723 -1.33 -17.75 22.01
C THR A 723 -0.80 -17.91 20.58
N HIS A 724 -0.60 -16.79 19.87
CA HIS A 724 0.09 -16.76 18.58
C HIS A 724 0.70 -15.37 18.31
N ALA A 725 1.81 -15.32 17.56
CA ALA A 725 2.37 -14.10 16.98
C ALA A 725 3.25 -14.43 15.77
N SER A 726 3.04 -13.75 14.63
CA SER A 726 3.81 -13.97 13.41
C SER A 726 3.79 -12.76 12.46
N TYR A 727 4.77 -12.67 11.57
CA TYR A 727 4.78 -11.67 10.50
C TYR A 727 3.78 -12.01 9.39
N VAL A 728 3.28 -11.01 8.68
CA VAL A 728 2.30 -11.19 7.61
C VAL A 728 2.64 -10.27 6.44
N ILE A 729 3.44 -10.80 5.50
CA ILE A 729 3.76 -10.20 4.20
C ILE A 729 4.50 -8.83 4.31
N ALA A 730 5.09 -8.37 3.20
CA ALA A 730 5.60 -7.01 3.05
C ALA A 730 4.48 -6.09 2.52
N GLY A 731 3.87 -5.29 3.39
CA GLY A 731 2.79 -4.36 3.05
C GLY A 731 2.41 -3.46 4.25
N ASP A 732 1.61 -2.43 3.99
CA ASP A 732 1.00 -1.59 5.03
C ASP A 732 -0.28 -2.27 5.52
N VAL A 733 -0.46 -2.39 6.84
CA VAL A 733 -1.62 -3.12 7.39
C VAL A 733 -2.87 -2.24 7.37
N ALA A 734 -3.94 -2.75 6.76
CA ALA A 734 -5.22 -2.04 6.63
C ALA A 734 -6.18 -2.36 7.79
N GLY A 735 -6.18 -3.60 8.28
CA GLY A 735 -6.98 -4.01 9.43
C GLY A 735 -7.10 -5.53 9.59
N ILE A 736 -7.80 -5.95 10.65
CA ILE A 736 -8.07 -7.37 10.95
C ILE A 736 -9.51 -7.55 11.45
N ALA A 737 -10.16 -8.63 11.03
CA ALA A 737 -11.48 -9.02 11.53
C ALA A 737 -11.52 -10.50 11.92
N GLY A 738 -12.24 -10.84 12.99
CA GLY A 738 -12.48 -12.22 13.40
C GLY A 738 -13.68 -12.83 12.67
N LEU A 739 -13.65 -14.14 12.47
CA LEU A 739 -14.75 -14.93 11.93
C LEU A 739 -15.37 -15.84 13.02
N ALA A 740 -16.62 -16.25 12.79
CA ALA A 740 -17.41 -17.01 13.77
C ALA A 740 -16.87 -18.43 14.05
N ASP A 741 -16.08 -18.99 13.13
CA ASP A 741 -15.38 -20.28 13.27
C ASP A 741 -14.06 -20.17 14.05
N GLY A 742 -13.68 -18.97 14.51
CA GLY A 742 -12.41 -18.70 15.18
C GLY A 742 -11.24 -18.42 14.23
N SER A 743 -11.46 -18.39 12.92
CA SER A 743 -10.48 -17.90 11.95
C SER A 743 -10.46 -16.36 11.95
N ALA A 744 -9.48 -15.77 11.26
CA ALA A 744 -9.34 -14.33 11.13
C ALA A 744 -9.06 -13.93 9.68
N VAL A 745 -9.43 -12.71 9.29
CA VAL A 745 -9.12 -12.14 7.98
C VAL A 745 -8.29 -10.88 8.17
N PHE A 746 -7.13 -10.85 7.51
CA PHE A 746 -6.16 -9.77 7.56
C PHE A 746 -6.11 -9.04 6.22
N ALA A 747 -6.26 -7.71 6.26
CA ALA A 747 -6.22 -6.86 5.08
C ALA A 747 -4.90 -6.08 5.01
N ALA A 748 -4.27 -6.07 3.84
CA ALA A 748 -3.00 -5.37 3.60
C ALA A 748 -2.99 -4.60 2.28
N ASN A 749 -2.33 -3.45 2.28
CA ASN A 749 -2.08 -2.61 1.12
C ASN A 749 -0.60 -2.72 0.67
N GLN A 750 -0.35 -2.57 -0.62
CA GLN A 750 0.98 -2.62 -1.19
C GLN A 750 1.78 -1.33 -0.87
N THR A 751 3.03 -1.50 -0.45
CA THR A 751 4.00 -0.40 -0.34
C THR A 751 4.77 -0.18 -1.66
N ASN A 752 5.22 1.06 -1.90
CA ASN A 752 6.00 1.44 -3.09
C ASN A 752 7.34 0.68 -3.16
N MET A 753 7.36 -0.49 -3.82
CA MET A 753 8.60 -1.20 -4.20
C MET A 753 8.96 -0.88 -5.64
N GLY A 754 9.99 -0.05 -5.82
CA GLY A 754 10.31 0.62 -7.08
C GLY A 754 10.98 -0.21 -8.19
N ASP A 755 10.78 -1.54 -8.25
CA ASP A 755 11.50 -2.39 -9.23
C ASP A 755 10.75 -3.64 -9.75
N PHE A 756 9.42 -3.72 -9.60
CA PHE A 756 8.63 -4.78 -10.25
C PHE A 756 7.94 -4.27 -11.53
N THR A 757 8.36 -4.82 -12.68
CA THR A 757 7.83 -4.50 -14.02
C THR A 757 6.47 -5.13 -14.35
N ALA A 758 5.88 -5.87 -13.39
CA ALA A 758 4.47 -6.24 -13.37
C ALA A 758 3.84 -5.60 -12.14
N GLN A 759 2.74 -4.85 -12.30
CA GLN A 759 2.00 -4.26 -11.19
C GLN A 759 1.40 -5.40 -10.33
N PRO A 760 1.83 -5.59 -9.07
CA PRO A 760 1.13 -6.48 -8.14
C PRO A 760 -0.21 -5.84 -7.75
N PRO A 761 -1.17 -6.61 -7.22
CA PRO A 761 -2.35 -6.03 -6.60
C PRO A 761 -1.99 -5.02 -5.50
N TRP A 762 -2.65 -3.87 -5.50
CA TRP A 762 -2.49 -2.83 -4.48
C TRP A 762 -3.12 -3.22 -3.13
N ALA A 763 -4.06 -4.16 -3.09
CA ALA A 763 -4.72 -4.61 -1.87
C ALA A 763 -5.02 -6.13 -1.87
N TRP A 764 -4.84 -6.75 -0.71
CA TRP A 764 -4.92 -8.20 -0.50
C TRP A 764 -5.69 -8.56 0.77
N LEU A 765 -6.34 -9.73 0.76
CA LEU A 765 -6.87 -10.40 1.94
C LEU A 765 -6.20 -11.75 2.16
N LEU A 766 -5.95 -12.04 3.43
CA LEU A 766 -5.43 -13.32 3.91
C LEU A 766 -6.39 -13.88 4.96
N GLN A 767 -6.79 -15.14 4.81
CA GLN A 767 -7.48 -15.86 5.88
C GLN A 767 -6.46 -16.61 6.74
N ILE A 768 -6.63 -16.55 8.06
CA ILE A 768 -5.77 -17.16 9.08
C ILE A 768 -6.62 -18.18 9.83
N ALA A 769 -6.24 -19.45 9.79
CA ALA A 769 -6.97 -20.55 10.40
C ALA A 769 -7.11 -20.43 11.94
N PRO A 770 -8.12 -21.08 12.56
CA PRO A 770 -8.28 -21.07 14.01
C PRO A 770 -7.08 -21.72 14.72
N ALA A 771 -6.68 -21.15 15.86
CA ALA A 771 -5.58 -21.67 16.66
C ALA A 771 -5.85 -23.11 17.12
N GLY A 772 -4.94 -24.05 16.78
CA GLY A 772 -5.04 -25.47 17.11
C GLY A 772 -5.59 -26.37 16.00
N ALA A 773 -6.11 -25.82 14.90
CA ALA A 773 -6.55 -26.61 13.74
C ALA A 773 -5.37 -27.02 12.81
N SER A 774 -4.28 -26.25 12.82
CA SER A 774 -3.10 -26.45 11.97
C SER A 774 -1.98 -27.22 12.67
N LEU A 775 -1.26 -28.04 11.89
CA LEU A 775 0.10 -28.44 12.23
C LEU A 775 1.06 -27.32 11.82
N THR A 776 2.15 -27.14 12.57
CA THR A 776 3.18 -26.14 12.24
C THR A 776 4.56 -26.77 12.38
N ILE A 777 5.42 -26.68 11.35
CA ILE A 777 6.84 -27.02 11.52
C ILE A 777 7.48 -25.76 12.10
N ASP A 778 7.66 -25.75 13.42
CA ASP A 778 8.16 -24.58 14.13
C ASP A 778 9.64 -24.39 13.80
N ARG A 779 10.40 -25.49 13.80
CA ARG A 779 11.85 -25.49 13.57
C ARG A 779 12.30 -26.78 12.87
N VAL A 780 13.39 -26.64 12.10
CA VAL A 780 14.15 -27.77 11.57
C VAL A 780 15.60 -27.58 12.02
N VAL A 781 16.10 -28.55 12.79
CA VAL A 781 17.46 -28.56 13.33
C VAL A 781 18.17 -29.86 12.96
N ASN A 782 19.49 -29.88 13.01
CA ASN A 782 20.21 -31.14 12.93
C ASN A 782 19.92 -31.97 14.19
N ALA A 783 19.65 -33.27 14.02
CA ALA A 783 19.31 -34.16 15.12
C ALA A 783 20.43 -34.38 16.16
N PHE A 784 21.68 -33.98 15.86
CA PHE A 784 22.83 -34.09 16.77
C PHE A 784 23.32 -32.76 17.35
N ALA A 785 22.76 -31.62 16.95
CA ALA A 785 23.19 -30.31 17.47
C ALA A 785 22.34 -29.86 18.67
N GLU A 786 22.99 -29.55 19.79
CA GLU A 786 22.33 -28.87 20.92
C GLU A 786 22.11 -27.36 20.66
N SER A 787 22.71 -26.77 19.62
CA SER A 787 22.54 -25.34 19.31
C SER A 787 21.27 -25.08 18.48
N HIS A 788 20.35 -24.31 19.07
CA HIS A 788 18.94 -24.20 18.66
C HIS A 788 18.67 -23.26 17.45
N ALA A 789 19.59 -23.18 16.47
CA ALA A 789 19.55 -22.17 15.40
C ALA A 789 18.98 -22.70 14.06
N PRO A 790 17.77 -22.29 13.63
CA PRO A 790 17.19 -22.69 12.35
C PRO A 790 17.90 -22.05 11.14
N GLY A 791 17.72 -22.61 9.93
CA GLY A 791 17.95 -21.83 8.69
C GLY A 791 18.44 -22.57 7.43
N SER A 792 19.10 -23.72 7.55
CA SER A 792 19.56 -24.47 6.36
C SER A 792 19.77 -25.97 6.60
N VAL A 793 19.70 -26.75 5.52
CA VAL A 793 19.84 -28.21 5.49
C VAL A 793 20.86 -28.66 4.44
N SER A 794 21.54 -29.79 4.68
CA SER A 794 22.43 -30.46 3.74
C SER A 794 21.82 -31.77 3.21
N PRO A 795 22.10 -32.18 1.97
CA PRO A 795 21.65 -33.49 1.47
C PRO A 795 22.28 -34.62 2.29
N GLY A 796 21.48 -35.59 2.75
CA GLY A 796 21.91 -36.67 3.63
C GLY A 796 22.04 -36.29 5.12
N GLU A 797 21.61 -35.09 5.52
CA GLU A 797 21.58 -34.66 6.93
C GLU A 797 20.45 -35.34 7.71
N ILE A 798 20.71 -35.74 8.95
CA ILE A 798 19.68 -36.25 9.86
C ILE A 798 19.09 -35.05 10.60
N VAL A 799 17.81 -34.76 10.39
CA VAL A 799 17.14 -33.59 10.93
C VAL A 799 16.01 -33.94 11.88
N ARG A 800 15.81 -33.10 12.90
CA ARG A 800 14.65 -33.08 13.77
C ARG A 800 13.74 -31.93 13.35
N LEU A 801 12.50 -32.27 13.02
CA LEU A 801 11.38 -31.37 12.79
C LEU A 801 10.68 -31.20 14.14
N GLU A 802 10.66 -29.98 14.69
CA GLU A 802 9.88 -29.62 15.87
C GLU A 802 8.53 -29.08 15.40
N ILE A 803 7.43 -29.63 15.92
CA ILE A 803 6.10 -29.52 15.31
C ILE A 803 5.01 -29.28 16.37
N SER A 804 4.48 -28.05 16.48
CA SER A 804 3.35 -27.77 17.35
C SER A 804 2.03 -28.32 16.79
N GLY A 805 1.13 -28.69 17.69
CA GLY A 805 -0.15 -29.33 17.36
C GLY A 805 -0.05 -30.79 16.90
N PHE A 806 1.12 -31.43 17.03
CA PHE A 806 1.38 -32.80 16.60
C PHE A 806 1.43 -33.80 17.76
N GLU A 807 0.42 -34.66 17.84
CA GLU A 807 0.36 -35.80 18.76
C GLU A 807 0.21 -37.09 17.94
N PRO A 808 1.26 -37.93 17.81
CA PRO A 808 1.16 -39.18 17.06
C PRO A 808 0.36 -40.24 17.84
N PRO A 809 -0.35 -41.17 17.15
CA PRO A 809 -1.02 -42.29 17.81
C PRO A 809 -0.09 -43.16 18.66
N GLN A 810 1.16 -43.35 18.20
CA GLN A 810 2.21 -44.01 18.96
C GLN A 810 3.57 -43.32 18.76
N GLU A 811 4.36 -43.17 19.83
CA GLU A 811 5.77 -42.81 19.70
C GLU A 811 6.59 -44.01 19.20
N VAL A 812 7.37 -43.81 18.15
CA VAL A 812 8.18 -44.86 17.50
C VAL A 812 9.58 -44.31 17.23
N ASN A 813 10.61 -45.06 17.63
CA ASN A 813 12.01 -44.75 17.37
C ASN A 813 12.73 -46.00 16.87
N LEU A 814 13.22 -45.96 15.63
CA LEU A 814 13.88 -47.09 14.96
C LEU A 814 15.39 -47.17 15.24
N TRP A 815 15.94 -46.19 15.99
CA TRP A 815 17.36 -46.03 16.31
C TRP A 815 18.26 -45.75 15.08
N ILE A 816 19.50 -45.36 15.35
CA ILE A 816 20.51 -45.05 14.30
C ILE A 816 21.11 -46.29 13.63
N ALA A 817 20.94 -47.46 14.25
CA ALA A 817 21.32 -48.79 13.75
C ALA A 817 20.08 -49.70 13.73
N PRO A 818 19.13 -49.46 12.81
CA PRO A 818 17.92 -50.27 12.71
C PRO A 818 18.24 -51.67 12.15
N SER A 819 17.34 -52.63 12.37
CA SER A 819 17.48 -53.99 11.81
C SER A 819 17.09 -54.11 10.34
N GLU A 820 16.36 -53.12 9.80
CA GLU A 820 15.92 -53.00 8.42
C GLU A 820 16.07 -51.54 7.95
N PRO A 821 16.16 -51.25 6.63
CA PRO A 821 16.21 -49.89 6.12
C PRO A 821 15.05 -49.00 6.61
N LEU A 822 15.32 -47.71 6.83
CA LEU A 822 14.32 -46.77 7.33
C LEU A 822 13.14 -46.61 6.35
N PRO A 823 11.89 -46.63 6.85
CA PRO A 823 10.72 -46.52 5.99
C PRO A 823 10.46 -45.07 5.57
N LEU A 824 9.81 -44.89 4.42
CA LEU A 824 9.36 -43.59 3.90
C LEU A 824 8.03 -43.12 4.51
N ARG A 825 7.43 -43.94 5.39
CA ARG A 825 6.28 -43.63 6.25
C ARG A 825 6.42 -44.38 7.57
N LEU A 826 6.22 -43.70 8.71
CA LEU A 826 6.31 -44.29 10.05
C LEU A 826 5.08 -43.87 10.86
N ASP A 827 4.34 -44.84 11.42
CA ASP A 827 3.01 -44.65 12.04
C ASP A 827 2.05 -43.79 11.19
N GLY A 828 2.08 -44.01 9.86
CA GLY A 828 1.29 -43.26 8.88
C GLY A 828 1.74 -41.81 8.62
N VAL A 829 2.71 -41.29 9.37
CA VAL A 829 3.37 -40.00 9.11
C VAL A 829 4.28 -40.12 7.89
N GLN A 830 4.29 -39.09 7.04
CA GLN A 830 5.23 -38.94 5.92
C GLN A 830 5.94 -37.60 5.99
N VAL A 831 7.24 -37.59 5.69
CA VAL A 831 8.01 -36.37 5.43
C VAL A 831 8.38 -36.33 3.95
N LEU A 832 8.22 -35.19 3.29
CA LEU A 832 8.59 -34.98 1.89
C LEU A 832 9.47 -33.73 1.76
N TRP A 833 10.43 -33.75 0.83
CA TRP A 833 11.23 -32.59 0.45
C TRP A 833 11.06 -32.31 -1.04
N ASP A 834 10.44 -31.19 -1.39
CA ASP A 834 10.03 -30.87 -2.77
C ASP A 834 9.24 -32.02 -3.44
N GLY A 835 8.40 -32.71 -2.66
CA GLY A 835 7.63 -33.89 -3.09
C GLY A 835 8.40 -35.21 -3.07
N ILE A 836 9.69 -35.24 -2.70
CA ILE A 836 10.50 -36.45 -2.56
C ILE A 836 10.35 -37.01 -1.15
N PRO A 837 9.82 -38.23 -0.94
CA PRO A 837 9.71 -38.82 0.39
C PRO A 837 11.06 -38.97 1.10
N ALA A 838 11.10 -38.62 2.38
CA ALA A 838 12.25 -38.79 3.25
C ALA A 838 12.16 -40.10 4.06
N PRO A 839 13.28 -40.80 4.30
CA PRO A 839 13.33 -41.87 5.29
C PRO A 839 13.13 -41.31 6.71
N ILE A 840 12.30 -41.97 7.51
CA ILE A 840 11.91 -41.52 8.86
C ILE A 840 12.54 -42.46 9.90
N MET A 841 13.23 -41.88 10.88
CA MET A 841 13.90 -42.59 11.97
C MET A 841 13.05 -42.63 13.24
N ALA A 842 12.38 -41.53 13.57
CA ALA A 842 11.54 -41.45 14.76
C ALA A 842 10.35 -40.49 14.59
N VAL A 843 9.28 -40.77 15.33
CA VAL A 843 8.07 -39.97 15.47
C VAL A 843 7.73 -39.93 16.96
N GLY A 844 7.48 -38.75 17.52
CA GLY A 844 7.13 -38.57 18.92
C GLY A 844 6.30 -37.29 19.15
N HIS A 845 5.85 -37.07 20.39
CA HIS A 845 5.04 -35.92 20.74
C HIS A 845 5.77 -34.61 20.40
N GLY A 846 5.18 -33.82 19.51
CA GLY A 846 5.75 -32.57 19.01
C GLY A 846 6.99 -32.70 18.09
N PHE A 847 7.35 -33.89 17.58
CA PHE A 847 8.51 -33.99 16.66
C PHE A 847 8.52 -35.19 15.70
N VAL A 848 9.31 -35.04 14.61
CA VAL A 848 9.70 -36.13 13.70
C VAL A 848 11.19 -36.04 13.39
N VAL A 849 11.89 -37.17 13.36
CA VAL A 849 13.31 -37.27 12.93
C VAL A 849 13.37 -37.99 11.59
N ALA A 850 13.96 -37.34 10.58
CA ALA A 850 14.04 -37.83 9.21
C ALA A 850 15.39 -37.51 8.56
N ILE A 851 15.70 -38.18 7.45
CA ILE A 851 16.92 -37.95 6.67
C ILE A 851 16.58 -37.08 5.45
N ALA A 852 17.23 -35.91 5.35
CA ALA A 852 17.08 -35.02 4.20
C ALA A 852 17.59 -35.73 2.92
N PRO A 853 16.78 -35.86 1.85
CA PRO A 853 17.18 -36.64 0.68
C PRO A 853 18.48 -36.15 0.01
N SER A 854 19.31 -37.10 -0.45
CA SER A 854 20.51 -36.81 -1.25
C SER A 854 20.17 -36.05 -2.55
N ALA A 855 18.95 -36.22 -3.05
CA ALA A 855 18.39 -35.53 -4.23
C ALA A 855 18.16 -34.01 -4.06
N LEU A 856 18.47 -33.46 -2.89
CA LEU A 856 18.55 -32.01 -2.66
C LEU A 856 19.84 -31.36 -3.21
N TRP A 857 20.84 -32.16 -3.60
CA TRP A 857 22.09 -31.65 -4.16
C TRP A 857 21.88 -30.70 -5.35
N GLY A 858 22.62 -29.59 -5.36
CA GLY A 858 22.55 -28.58 -6.41
C GLY A 858 21.33 -27.65 -6.33
N ARG A 859 20.41 -27.84 -5.37
CA ARG A 859 19.33 -26.88 -5.08
C ARG A 859 19.86 -25.74 -4.21
N ASN A 860 19.20 -24.58 -4.31
CA ASN A 860 19.45 -23.43 -3.42
C ASN A 860 18.46 -23.37 -2.24
N LEU A 861 17.24 -23.86 -2.46
CA LEU A 861 16.13 -23.93 -1.51
C LEU A 861 15.46 -25.30 -1.63
N ALA A 862 14.80 -25.76 -0.56
CA ALA A 862 13.93 -26.92 -0.57
C ALA A 862 12.75 -26.71 0.40
N VAL A 863 11.57 -27.21 0.03
CA VAL A 863 10.37 -27.21 0.86
C VAL A 863 10.25 -28.55 1.56
N VAL A 864 10.38 -28.57 2.90
CA VAL A 864 9.98 -29.74 3.69
C VAL A 864 8.48 -29.69 3.96
N ARG A 865 7.83 -30.84 3.89
CA ARG A 865 6.43 -31.07 4.26
C ARG A 865 6.34 -32.25 5.20
N ILE A 866 5.47 -32.17 6.20
CA ILE A 866 4.97 -33.32 6.94
C ILE A 866 3.49 -33.53 6.59
N GLU A 867 3.10 -34.79 6.43
CA GLU A 867 1.71 -35.25 6.30
C GLU A 867 1.46 -36.28 7.41
N VAL A 868 0.32 -36.18 8.12
CA VAL A 868 0.00 -37.07 9.25
C VAL A 868 -1.29 -37.87 9.00
N PRO A 869 -1.58 -38.94 9.77
CA PRO A 869 -2.68 -39.86 9.47
C PRO A 869 -4.09 -39.24 9.44
N ASP A 870 -4.31 -38.14 10.18
CA ASP A 870 -5.59 -37.42 10.22
C ASP A 870 -5.84 -36.50 9.01
N GLY A 871 -4.87 -36.42 8.08
CA GLY A 871 -4.94 -35.61 6.87
C GLY A 871 -4.37 -34.20 7.00
N ARG A 872 -4.04 -33.73 8.22
CA ARG A 872 -3.35 -32.44 8.40
C ARG A 872 -1.94 -32.50 7.81
N GLN A 873 -1.46 -31.33 7.37
CA GLN A 873 -0.12 -31.15 6.83
C GLN A 873 0.52 -29.88 7.39
N ALA A 874 1.85 -29.84 7.41
CA ALA A 874 2.63 -28.61 7.63
C ALA A 874 3.80 -28.54 6.66
N SER A 875 4.34 -27.35 6.40
CA SER A 875 5.47 -27.17 5.49
C SER A 875 6.37 -26.01 5.91
N ALA A 876 7.65 -26.09 5.61
CA ALA A 876 8.65 -25.04 5.84
C ALA A 876 9.65 -24.98 4.67
N ILE A 877 10.23 -23.80 4.40
CA ILE A 877 11.22 -23.59 3.34
C ILE A 877 12.59 -23.42 3.97
N LEU A 878 13.58 -24.19 3.49
CA LEU A 878 14.95 -24.13 3.96
C LEU A 878 15.94 -23.84 2.85
N ARG A 879 17.02 -23.15 3.19
CA ARG A 879 18.18 -23.04 2.31
C ARG A 879 18.90 -24.39 2.26
N VAL A 880 19.23 -24.86 1.06
CA VAL A 880 20.09 -26.04 0.90
C VAL A 880 21.55 -25.57 0.85
N VAL A 881 22.42 -26.23 1.62
CA VAL A 881 23.86 -25.96 1.65
C VAL A 881 24.67 -27.23 1.38
N PRO A 882 25.85 -27.15 0.73
CA PRO A 882 26.59 -28.33 0.29
C PRO A 882 26.99 -29.30 1.42
N ALA A 883 27.37 -28.77 2.58
CA ALA A 883 27.68 -29.52 3.80
C ALA A 883 27.48 -28.60 5.02
N ARG A 884 27.01 -29.16 6.14
CA ARG A 884 26.81 -28.50 7.44
C ARG A 884 26.92 -29.59 8.53
N PRO A 885 28.13 -29.96 8.95
CA PRO A 885 28.32 -31.06 9.89
C PRO A 885 27.75 -30.73 11.27
N ALA A 886 27.11 -31.71 11.90
CA ALA A 886 26.80 -31.67 13.33
C ALA A 886 27.29 -32.94 14.02
N PHE A 887 27.95 -32.75 15.15
CA PHE A 887 28.64 -33.79 15.89
C PHE A 887 27.75 -34.37 16.98
N TYR A 888 27.69 -35.68 17.05
CA TYR A 888 27.17 -36.39 18.20
C TYR A 888 28.16 -36.20 19.37
N PRO A 889 27.71 -35.89 20.60
CA PRO A 889 28.58 -35.48 21.70
C PRO A 889 29.46 -36.61 22.28
N ASP A 890 29.24 -37.86 21.84
CA ASP A 890 29.98 -39.03 22.30
C ASP A 890 31.28 -39.22 21.49
N ILE A 891 32.40 -38.76 22.07
CA ILE A 891 33.75 -38.87 21.51
C ILE A 891 34.47 -40.05 22.19
N ARG A 892 35.09 -40.94 21.40
CA ARG A 892 35.70 -42.19 21.89
C ARG A 892 37.20 -42.26 21.67
N ASN A 893 37.91 -42.73 22.68
CA ASN A 893 39.30 -43.16 22.59
C ASN A 893 39.42 -44.43 21.72
N GLU A 894 40.63 -44.75 21.26
CA GLU A 894 40.94 -45.94 20.45
C GLU A 894 40.57 -47.27 21.12
N ASP A 895 40.48 -47.30 22.46
CA ASP A 895 40.02 -48.46 23.24
C ASP A 895 38.49 -48.54 23.43
N GLY A 896 37.74 -47.59 22.86
CA GLY A 896 36.28 -47.48 22.97
C GLY A 896 35.78 -46.80 24.26
N SER A 897 36.67 -46.36 25.16
CA SER A 897 36.29 -45.54 26.32
C SER A 897 35.89 -44.12 25.91
N LEU A 898 35.07 -43.44 26.71
CA LEU A 898 34.68 -42.04 26.48
C LEU A 898 35.90 -41.12 26.64
N ASN A 899 36.22 -40.31 25.64
CA ASN A 899 37.26 -39.28 25.75
C ASN A 899 36.74 -38.13 26.63
N SER A 900 37.48 -37.79 27.68
CA SER A 900 37.18 -36.62 28.50
C SER A 900 38.45 -36.07 29.16
N PRO A 901 38.43 -34.88 29.80
CA PRO A 901 39.55 -34.39 30.60
C PRO A 901 39.97 -35.36 31.72
N GLU A 902 39.02 -36.15 32.22
CA GLU A 902 39.19 -37.17 33.27
C GLU A 902 39.64 -38.54 32.70
N ASN A 903 39.41 -38.79 31.40
CA ASN A 903 39.84 -39.99 30.67
C ASN A 903 40.44 -39.61 29.29
N PRO A 904 41.60 -38.92 29.27
CA PRO A 904 42.20 -38.39 28.06
C PRO A 904 42.76 -39.50 27.17
N ALA A 905 42.85 -39.21 25.86
CA ALA A 905 43.45 -40.11 24.90
C ALA A 905 44.98 -40.12 25.06
N PRO A 906 45.63 -41.31 25.07
CA PRO A 906 47.08 -41.39 25.02
C PRO A 906 47.68 -40.64 23.83
N GLN A 907 48.84 -40.00 24.03
CA GLN A 907 49.59 -39.36 22.95
C GLN A 907 49.94 -40.39 21.87
N GLY A 908 49.68 -40.05 20.60
CA GLY A 908 49.82 -40.94 19.44
C GLY A 908 48.67 -41.93 19.23
N SER A 909 47.69 -42.01 20.13
CA SER A 909 46.46 -42.79 19.92
C SER A 909 45.41 -42.01 19.13
N ARG A 910 44.40 -42.72 18.63
CA ARG A 910 43.30 -42.14 17.87
C ARG A 910 42.09 -41.81 18.74
N VAL A 911 41.42 -40.72 18.38
CA VAL A 911 40.11 -40.33 18.89
C VAL A 911 39.10 -40.35 17.76
N THR A 912 37.93 -40.93 18.00
CA THR A 912 36.83 -41.08 17.06
C THR A 912 35.65 -40.23 17.50
N PHE A 913 35.03 -39.51 16.57
CA PHE A 913 33.78 -38.79 16.78
C PHE A 913 32.80 -39.07 15.65
N PHE A 914 31.51 -38.91 15.92
CA PHE A 914 30.42 -39.24 15.00
C PHE A 914 29.64 -37.99 14.59
N PHE A 915 29.19 -37.93 13.33
CA PHE A 915 28.52 -36.75 12.80
C PHE A 915 27.61 -37.05 11.59
N SER A 916 26.67 -36.15 11.32
CA SER A 916 25.85 -36.13 10.10
C SER A 916 26.06 -34.83 9.31
N GLY A 917 25.48 -34.70 8.12
CA GLY A 917 25.43 -33.43 7.39
C GLY A 917 26.62 -33.13 6.46
N LEU A 918 27.42 -34.14 6.08
CA LEU A 918 28.55 -33.98 5.13
C LEU A 918 28.16 -33.61 3.69
N GLY A 919 26.88 -33.64 3.35
CA GLY A 919 26.44 -33.59 1.96
C GLY A 919 26.50 -34.95 1.27
N PRO A 920 26.26 -35.00 -0.06
CA PRO A 920 26.20 -36.21 -0.84
C PRO A 920 27.61 -36.70 -1.21
N MET A 921 28.29 -37.29 -0.23
CA MET A 921 29.46 -38.12 -0.46
C MET A 921 29.08 -39.39 -1.23
N LEU A 922 30.00 -39.87 -2.09
CA LEU A 922 29.79 -40.92 -3.09
C LEU A 922 29.36 -42.27 -2.49
N SER A 923 28.05 -42.47 -2.33
CA SER A 923 27.39 -43.74 -2.03
C SER A 923 26.20 -43.94 -2.95
N GLU A 924 26.16 -45.06 -3.66
CA GLU A 924 25.04 -45.47 -4.54
C GLU A 924 23.85 -46.03 -3.75
N LEU A 925 23.98 -46.17 -2.42
CA LEU A 925 22.90 -46.67 -1.56
C LEU A 925 21.72 -45.68 -1.53
N PRO A 926 20.46 -46.17 -1.51
CA PRO A 926 19.29 -45.33 -1.23
C PRO A 926 19.40 -44.59 0.10
N ASP A 927 18.73 -43.45 0.21
CA ASP A 927 18.58 -42.78 1.50
C ASP A 927 17.79 -43.68 2.46
N GLY A 928 18.23 -43.77 3.73
CA GLY A 928 17.64 -44.67 4.72
C GLY A 928 18.15 -46.12 4.70
N ALA A 929 19.01 -46.50 3.74
CA ALA A 929 19.65 -47.82 3.72
C ALA A 929 20.63 -48.02 4.89
N ILE A 930 20.80 -49.26 5.34
CA ILE A 930 21.86 -49.67 6.27
C ILE A 930 23.16 -49.87 5.47
N ILE A 931 24.30 -49.45 6.04
CA ILE A 931 25.62 -49.62 5.42
C ILE A 931 26.13 -51.04 5.73
N GLU A 932 26.10 -51.94 4.74
CA GLU A 932 26.44 -53.37 4.94
C GLU A 932 27.95 -53.69 4.81
N GLN A 933 28.73 -52.92 4.04
CA GLN A 933 30.18 -53.18 3.88
C GLN A 933 31.01 -51.94 3.54
N ASP A 934 32.32 -52.04 3.81
CA ASP A 934 33.40 -51.03 3.74
C ASP A 934 33.20 -49.94 2.67
N GLY A 935 32.68 -48.78 3.10
CA GLY A 935 32.47 -47.63 2.23
C GLY A 935 33.77 -46.94 1.83
N ARG A 936 33.71 -46.06 0.81
CA ARG A 936 34.89 -45.29 0.38
C ARG A 936 35.37 -44.37 1.50
N ARG A 937 36.54 -44.68 2.06
CA ARG A 937 37.28 -43.84 3.01
C ARG A 937 37.98 -42.71 2.26
N PHE A 938 38.05 -41.52 2.85
CA PHE A 938 38.76 -40.37 2.31
C PHE A 938 39.25 -39.45 3.43
N ASP A 939 40.29 -38.66 3.17
CA ASP A 939 40.78 -37.66 4.12
C ASP A 939 40.02 -36.34 3.96
N ALA A 940 39.72 -35.66 5.07
CA ALA A 940 38.96 -34.41 5.07
C ALA A 940 39.54 -33.39 6.05
N TRP A 941 39.39 -32.10 5.71
CA TRP A 941 39.86 -31.00 6.55
C TRP A 941 38.65 -30.39 7.28
N ILE A 942 38.51 -30.67 8.57
CA ILE A 942 37.45 -30.10 9.43
C ILE A 942 38.08 -29.03 10.32
N VAL A 943 37.69 -27.77 10.13
CA VAL A 943 38.24 -26.66 10.92
C VAL A 943 37.51 -26.56 12.26
N LEU A 944 38.19 -26.88 13.36
CA LEU A 944 37.64 -26.87 14.71
C LEU A 944 38.06 -25.60 15.49
N ARG A 945 37.26 -24.52 15.39
CA ARG A 945 37.47 -23.30 16.17
C ARG A 945 37.31 -23.55 17.67
N GLY A 946 38.32 -23.21 18.47
CA GLY A 946 38.26 -23.23 19.93
C GLY A 946 37.89 -21.86 20.51
N VAL A 947 37.52 -21.84 21.79
CA VAL A 947 37.14 -20.61 22.52
C VAL A 947 38.30 -19.60 22.61
N ASP A 948 39.55 -20.09 22.57
CA ASP A 948 40.78 -19.28 22.62
C ASP A 948 41.50 -19.14 21.25
N GLY A 949 40.89 -19.57 20.14
CA GLY A 949 41.43 -19.40 18.78
C GLY A 949 41.13 -20.53 17.78
N ASP A 950 41.39 -20.28 16.48
CA ASP A 950 41.19 -21.23 15.39
C ASP A 950 42.19 -22.41 15.45
N LEU A 951 41.81 -23.56 16.02
CA LEU A 951 42.61 -24.80 15.99
C LEU A 951 42.31 -25.59 14.70
N ARG A 952 43.25 -25.62 13.76
CA ARG A 952 43.10 -26.43 12.54
C ARG A 952 43.51 -27.87 12.81
N LEU A 953 42.52 -28.75 12.93
CA LEU A 953 42.71 -30.19 13.00
C LEU A 953 42.52 -30.83 11.61
N VAL A 954 43.33 -31.84 11.31
CA VAL A 954 43.18 -32.66 10.10
C VAL A 954 42.45 -33.93 10.51
N VAL A 955 41.36 -34.27 9.82
CA VAL A 955 40.57 -35.46 10.12
C VAL A 955 40.98 -36.54 9.14
N GLU A 956 41.78 -37.47 9.66
CA GLU A 956 42.26 -38.63 8.93
C GLU A 956 41.08 -39.60 8.75
N GLN A 957 40.95 -40.17 7.54
CA GLN A 957 40.05 -41.30 7.29
C GLN A 957 38.59 -41.08 7.75
N VAL A 958 37.89 -40.13 7.12
CA VAL A 958 36.43 -40.07 7.26
C VAL A 958 35.80 -41.28 6.58
N GLU A 959 34.96 -42.01 7.31
CA GLU A 959 34.33 -43.24 6.85
C GLU A 959 32.86 -43.38 7.29
N PRO A 960 31.99 -44.02 6.47
CA PRO A 960 30.60 -44.24 6.81
C PRO A 960 30.47 -45.45 7.77
N LEU A 961 29.58 -45.37 8.77
CA LEU A 961 29.48 -46.42 9.79
C LEU A 961 28.75 -47.67 9.29
N VAL A 962 29.49 -48.77 9.17
CA VAL A 962 28.93 -50.11 8.90
C VAL A 962 27.96 -50.52 10.02
N GLY A 963 26.77 -51.00 9.66
CA GLY A 963 25.68 -51.37 10.58
C GLY A 963 24.76 -50.21 10.98
N PHE A 964 25.01 -48.98 10.51
CA PHE A 964 24.19 -47.81 10.77
C PHE A 964 23.51 -47.31 9.50
N VAL A 965 22.55 -46.40 9.65
CA VAL A 965 21.88 -45.77 8.50
C VAL A 965 22.82 -44.83 7.73
N LYS A 966 22.69 -44.84 6.40
CA LYS A 966 23.35 -43.91 5.47
C LYS A 966 23.12 -42.46 5.91
N GLY A 967 24.20 -41.71 6.10
CA GLY A 967 24.18 -40.31 6.55
C GLY A 967 24.99 -40.07 7.83
N LEU A 968 25.32 -41.14 8.56
CA LEU A 968 26.20 -41.13 9.73
C LEU A 968 27.65 -41.44 9.35
N TRP A 969 28.58 -40.63 9.87
CA TRP A 969 30.01 -40.69 9.56
C TRP A 969 30.86 -40.74 10.83
N ALA A 970 31.97 -41.46 10.76
CA ALA A 970 33.04 -41.47 11.74
C ALA A 970 34.21 -40.64 11.19
N GLY A 971 34.84 -39.87 12.06
CA GLY A 971 36.09 -39.17 11.76
C GLY A 971 37.12 -39.50 12.83
N HIS A 972 38.35 -39.69 12.41
CA HIS A 972 39.45 -40.02 13.30
C HIS A 972 40.46 -38.87 13.36
N VAL A 973 40.94 -38.55 14.56
CA VAL A 973 42.03 -37.61 14.78
C VAL A 973 43.09 -38.30 15.62
N THR A 974 44.33 -38.29 15.11
CA THR A 974 45.49 -38.80 15.84
C THR A 974 45.99 -37.71 16.80
N ILE A 975 46.20 -38.04 18.08
CA ILE A 975 46.67 -37.08 19.09
C ILE A 975 48.17 -36.84 18.91
N ASP A 976 48.51 -35.69 18.33
CA ASP A 976 49.87 -35.39 17.86
C ASP A 976 50.89 -35.13 19.00
N ALA A 977 52.19 -35.19 18.68
CA ALA A 977 53.25 -35.26 19.67
C ALA A 977 53.70 -33.92 20.29
N ALA A 978 53.04 -32.81 19.96
CA ALA A 978 53.29 -31.49 20.52
C ALA A 978 52.39 -31.19 21.74
N PRO A 979 52.79 -30.33 22.70
CA PRO A 979 52.08 -30.19 23.97
C PRO A 979 50.78 -29.39 23.82
N GLY A 980 49.66 -29.93 24.30
CA GLY A 980 48.45 -29.13 24.57
C GLY A 980 47.10 -29.84 24.40
N LEU A 981 46.98 -30.81 23.50
CA LEU A 981 45.70 -31.43 23.15
C LEU A 981 45.67 -32.90 23.63
N HIS A 982 44.96 -33.18 24.72
CA HIS A 982 44.85 -34.53 25.31
C HIS A 982 43.42 -35.03 25.47
N SER A 983 42.44 -34.12 25.42
CA SER A 983 41.01 -34.41 25.42
C SER A 983 40.28 -33.41 24.53
N LEU A 984 39.25 -33.85 23.82
CA LEU A 984 38.38 -33.00 23.02
C LEU A 984 37.06 -32.77 23.76
N ARG A 985 36.61 -31.52 23.82
CA ARG A 985 35.20 -31.18 24.06
C ARG A 985 34.72 -30.33 22.90
N LEU A 986 33.56 -30.67 22.36
CA LEU A 986 32.87 -29.83 21.39
C LEU A 986 32.24 -28.65 22.14
N ALA A 987 32.48 -27.44 21.67
CA ALA A 987 31.78 -26.24 22.11
C ALA A 987 30.60 -25.97 21.16
N GLU A 988 29.62 -25.19 21.61
CA GLU A 988 28.50 -24.74 20.77
C GLU A 988 29.02 -23.87 19.61
N GLY A 989 28.82 -24.29 18.36
CA GLY A 989 29.31 -23.54 17.21
C GLY A 989 29.06 -24.18 15.84
N TYR A 990 29.35 -23.40 14.79
CA TYR A 990 29.35 -23.84 13.40
C TYR A 990 30.76 -24.20 12.94
N TRP A 991 30.88 -25.26 12.13
CA TRP A 991 32.15 -25.82 11.69
C TRP A 991 32.21 -25.88 10.16
N ASP A 992 33.30 -25.35 9.59
CA ASP A 992 33.54 -25.32 8.13
C ASP A 992 34.36 -26.54 7.69
N ILE A 993 33.98 -27.16 6.56
CA ILE A 993 34.71 -28.27 5.94
C ILE A 993 35.26 -27.86 4.56
N GLY A 994 36.53 -28.18 4.32
CA GLY A 994 37.19 -27.97 3.04
C GLY A 994 37.58 -29.30 2.37
N TYR A 995 37.41 -29.37 1.04
CA TYR A 995 37.79 -30.53 0.22
C TYR A 995 38.97 -30.16 -0.70
N GLY A 996 40.08 -30.91 -0.61
CA GLY A 996 41.23 -30.72 -1.50
C GLY A 996 42.45 -31.58 -1.15
N PRO A 997 43.38 -31.79 -2.10
CA PRO A 997 44.66 -32.44 -1.83
C PRO A 997 45.51 -31.58 -0.90
N ALA A 998 46.32 -32.23 -0.06
CA ALA A 998 47.16 -31.57 0.94
C ALA A 998 48.11 -30.53 0.30
N LEU A 999 47.82 -29.23 0.54
CA LEU A 999 48.77 -28.16 0.31
C LEU A 999 49.63 -27.98 1.57
N PRO A 1000 50.97 -27.88 1.45
CA PRO A 1000 51.82 -27.67 2.61
C PRO A 1000 51.57 -26.29 3.20
N LEU A 1001 51.14 -26.24 4.46
CA LEU A 1001 50.86 -24.99 5.16
C LEU A 1001 52.18 -24.26 5.49
N PHE A 1002 52.35 -23.04 4.96
CA PHE A 1002 53.40 -22.14 5.41
C PHE A 1002 53.04 -21.56 6.77
N VAL A 1003 53.92 -21.71 7.75
CA VAL A 1003 53.84 -20.98 9.03
C VAL A 1003 54.48 -19.60 8.82
N SER A 1004 53.68 -18.54 8.92
CA SER A 1004 54.21 -17.20 9.20
C SER A 1004 54.32 -17.03 10.72
N PRO A 1005 55.45 -16.54 11.26
CA PRO A 1005 55.49 -16.08 12.65
C PRO A 1005 54.60 -14.84 12.84
N ALA A 1006 54.07 -14.69 14.05
CA ALA A 1006 53.19 -13.60 14.49
C ALA A 1006 53.92 -12.23 14.49
N PRO A 1007 53.19 -11.09 14.57
CA PRO A 1007 52.38 -10.73 15.74
C PRO A 1007 50.87 -10.76 15.52
#